data_AF-A0A2T4U7N5-F1
#
_entry.id   AF-A0A2T4U7N5-F1
#
_cell.length_a   1.000
_cell.length_b   1.000
_cell.length_c   1.000
_cell.angle_alpha   90.00
_cell.angle_beta   90.00
_cell.angle_gamma   90.00
#
_symmetry.space_group_name_H-M   'P 1'
#
loop_
_entity.id
_entity.type
_entity.pdbx_description
1 polymer ?
#
loop_
_entity_poly.entity_id
_entity_poly.type
_entity_poly.pdbx_seq_one_letter_code
_entity_poly.pdbx_strand_id
1 'polypeptide(L)'
;MKERIMNYEKNVLASHKNYKITYHKNVETRSKKCIITFGEIDSNLEETGFGDNLICSQGYDYIYVAQKKTTQYQFLSAAKFASIVEQTIAGKEVYTYGSSLGGYCALYYGGEVNANILAMSPRIPAHPVINKLMDSRFNNKGFKHKELHKSSLTENRVCIFFDQENYIDRYYIDFIVRTAYPKAEYHTLTNAGHYTARALLESGELKKVALDFFSNNKITYVLDNEKVLNWHMEKASTRLKRGKLAHAIENIEVLLTSERASEEPVRKLANSYQQKVTKKIKNKNPRKKDAPKMHPIIQENEKKRLAKGVCLSFVGDLILLRDQVLNAYNPDLKSYEFDPMFTYVKKYLEESDFAIGVFEGPTAGEKYEYSTSCYGDGLPLALNFPDSFARSVKNAGFDFVTTAQNHLLDCGVEGAMRTLDILDEVGLKHKGGYRNQKEKDQLPIYDIKGLKVAILTYTRKSNGYDNDYFLKKENKHLTSLLVSPEDKNFEQVKDDVKKDFEIIKKENPDCIVVLPHMGQQFRHSPDSMQTAWCDIFVEQGADLILSDHPHAVQPYEWRKNLQHNSNVLIIHCPGNFVNSYTAKDGDASALSHLYLDPNTGKPFAVACVPLFAHSYLDENYKSLPLFDIVHNPEIRNTLSTLEFDRVKEVHELVTGTMLGETLPIDHVQEKYYLFVDRADGRSKGYVRNPVISLEIKESWKRKSFYNLLAKSKKVCFIGDSITEGTRNGGYGWYEPITTDMQDLEVLRFSKGGATTHYLSKYETEIAASNCDLYVIALGTNDVRYRDPVQCAVTTEEYIINIEQFVSSIRSVNKSANFVFIAPWTTDNYDPVSKLNKTERFAMLQEYSQALEAYCNSKEIIYIDPNRIIYEKYQTRNPRKWLVDHIHPNALDGINLFSSAVLEASPEKLPFKKNPISKVLKKVLP
;
A
#
# COMPACT_ATOMS: atom_id res chain seq x y z
N MET A 1 -28.25 -5.32 57.20
CA MET A 1 -29.34 -6.03 56.51
C MET A 1 -28.72 -7.12 55.66
N LYS A 2 -29.21 -8.36 55.75
CA LYS A 2 -28.77 -9.46 54.87
C LYS A 2 -29.04 -9.06 53.41
N GLU A 3 -28.01 -9.04 52.57
CA GLU A 3 -28.15 -8.79 51.13
C GLU A 3 -29.13 -9.81 50.53
N ARG A 4 -30.21 -9.32 49.91
CA ARG A 4 -31.11 -10.14 49.11
C ARG A 4 -30.29 -10.72 47.95
N ILE A 5 -30.14 -12.03 47.90
CA ILE A 5 -29.57 -12.73 46.74
C ILE A 5 -30.57 -12.54 45.61
N MET A 6 -30.33 -11.57 44.72
CA MET A 6 -31.14 -11.38 43.53
C MET A 6 -30.90 -12.53 42.57
N ASN A 7 -31.97 -13.23 42.18
CA ASN A 7 -31.88 -14.27 41.17
C ASN A 7 -31.92 -13.66 39.76
N TYR A 8 -30.98 -14.07 38.91
CA TYR A 8 -30.91 -13.70 37.49
C TYR A 8 -30.99 -14.94 36.61
N GLU A 9 -31.82 -14.87 35.56
CA GLU A 9 -31.92 -15.90 34.53
C GLU A 9 -31.03 -15.55 33.33
N LYS A 10 -30.08 -16.44 32.99
CA LYS A 10 -29.14 -16.26 31.88
C LYS A 10 -29.65 -16.95 30.62
N ASN A 11 -29.90 -16.16 29.58
CA ASN A 11 -30.32 -16.59 28.25
C ASN A 11 -29.22 -16.29 27.22
N VAL A 12 -28.94 -17.21 26.30
CA VAL A 12 -28.00 -16.98 25.18
C VAL A 12 -28.78 -16.43 24.00
N LEU A 13 -28.55 -15.18 23.63
CA LEU A 13 -29.19 -14.54 22.47
C LEU A 13 -28.51 -14.91 21.15
N ALA A 14 -27.18 -15.08 21.18
CA ALA A 14 -26.42 -15.53 20.01
C ALA A 14 -25.12 -16.22 20.44
N SER A 15 -24.73 -17.25 19.67
CA SER A 15 -23.46 -17.95 19.83
C SER A 15 -22.79 -18.11 18.46
N HIS A 16 -21.56 -17.64 18.35
CA HIS A 16 -20.71 -17.74 17.16
C HIS A 16 -19.27 -18.04 17.58
N LYS A 17 -18.45 -18.61 16.68
CA LYS A 17 -17.05 -18.96 16.99
C LYS A 17 -16.19 -17.79 17.48
N ASN A 18 -16.61 -16.54 17.20
CA ASN A 18 -15.87 -15.32 17.55
C ASN A 18 -16.59 -14.40 18.54
N TYR A 19 -17.86 -14.62 18.88
CA TYR A 19 -18.60 -13.79 19.84
C TYR A 19 -19.77 -14.56 20.48
N LYS A 20 -20.20 -14.12 21.67
CA LYS A 20 -21.35 -14.68 22.39
C LYS A 20 -22.13 -13.53 23.03
N ILE A 21 -23.45 -13.53 22.88
CA ILE A 21 -24.32 -12.50 23.46
C ILE A 21 -25.24 -13.18 24.46
N THR A 22 -25.19 -12.73 25.71
CA THR A 22 -26.01 -13.28 26.79
C THR A 22 -26.86 -12.20 27.44
N TYR A 23 -28.12 -12.50 27.65
CA TYR A 23 -29.07 -11.66 28.36
C TYR A 23 -29.31 -12.23 29.76
N HIS A 24 -29.23 -11.36 30.75
CA HIS A 24 -29.41 -11.69 32.16
C HIS A 24 -30.61 -10.91 32.66
N LYS A 25 -31.70 -11.63 32.90
CA LYS A 25 -32.99 -11.07 33.28
C LYS A 25 -33.15 -11.16 34.79
N ASN A 26 -33.52 -10.05 35.43
CA ASN A 26 -33.93 -10.08 36.82
C ASN A 26 -35.29 -10.80 36.94
N VAL A 27 -35.36 -11.90 37.70
CA VAL A 27 -36.61 -12.66 37.85
C VAL A 27 -37.52 -12.14 38.96
N GLU A 28 -37.02 -11.23 39.81
CA GLU A 28 -37.77 -10.68 40.94
C GLU A 28 -38.52 -9.40 40.58
N THR A 29 -38.01 -8.61 39.64
CA THR A 29 -38.62 -7.34 39.23
C THR A 29 -38.52 -7.11 37.72
N ARG A 30 -39.59 -6.55 37.11
CA ARG A 30 -39.58 -6.19 35.69
C ARG A 30 -38.81 -4.87 35.51
N SER A 31 -37.51 -4.97 35.20
CA SER A 31 -36.70 -3.78 34.92
C SER A 31 -37.18 -3.07 33.65
N LYS A 32 -37.38 -1.75 33.75
CA LYS A 32 -37.61 -0.86 32.59
C LYS A 32 -36.30 -0.46 31.90
N LYS A 33 -35.15 -0.80 32.49
CA LYS A 33 -33.81 -0.47 31.99
C LYS A 33 -33.07 -1.73 31.58
N CYS A 34 -32.29 -1.65 30.51
CA CYS A 34 -31.36 -2.69 30.11
C CYS A 34 -29.96 -2.10 29.92
N ILE A 35 -28.99 -2.65 30.65
CA ILE A 35 -27.59 -2.21 30.56
C ILE A 35 -26.81 -3.18 29.68
N ILE A 36 -26.04 -2.67 28.73
CA ILE A 36 -25.21 -3.46 27.82
C ILE A 36 -23.75 -3.17 28.13
N THR A 37 -22.97 -4.23 28.36
CA THR A 37 -21.54 -4.15 28.65
C THR A 37 -20.76 -5.14 27.77
N PHE A 38 -19.48 -4.84 27.58
CA PHE A 38 -18.62 -5.49 26.60
C PHE A 38 -17.39 -6.07 27.29
N GLY A 39 -16.94 -7.25 26.86
CA GLY A 39 -15.68 -7.84 27.28
C GLY A 39 -14.45 -7.03 26.85
N GLU A 40 -13.38 -7.14 27.65
CA GLU A 40 -12.09 -6.52 27.38
C GLU A 40 -11.36 -7.24 26.23
N ILE A 41 -10.22 -6.69 25.79
CA ILE A 41 -9.44 -7.25 24.68
C ILE A 41 -8.92 -8.68 24.96
N ASP A 42 -8.65 -8.98 26.22
CA ASP A 42 -8.15 -10.27 26.68
C ASP A 42 -9.26 -11.23 27.12
N SER A 43 -10.52 -10.77 27.11
CA SER A 43 -11.68 -11.56 27.52
C SER A 43 -11.95 -12.74 26.60
N ASN A 44 -12.53 -13.80 27.16
CA ASN A 44 -12.98 -14.98 26.42
C ASN A 44 -14.52 -15.09 26.36
N LEU A 45 -15.03 -16.07 25.60
CA LEU A 45 -16.46 -16.23 25.34
C LEU A 45 -17.30 -16.64 26.56
N GLU A 46 -16.67 -17.09 27.65
CA GLU A 46 -17.34 -17.59 28.85
C GLU A 46 -17.27 -16.64 30.06
N GLU A 47 -16.71 -15.43 29.89
CA GLU A 47 -16.65 -14.43 30.95
C GLU A 47 -18.03 -13.81 31.28
N THR A 48 -18.11 -13.14 32.44
CA THR A 48 -19.24 -12.28 32.82
C THR A 48 -18.87 -10.80 32.64
N GLY A 49 -19.87 -9.93 32.56
CA GLY A 49 -19.70 -8.55 32.11
C GLY A 49 -18.94 -7.64 33.08
N PHE A 50 -18.17 -6.69 32.52
CA PHE A 50 -17.57 -5.61 33.31
C PHE A 50 -18.67 -4.89 34.11
N GLY A 51 -18.50 -4.84 35.44
CA GLY A 51 -19.42 -4.21 36.39
C GLY A 51 -20.77 -4.92 36.57
N ASP A 52 -20.89 -6.19 36.17
CA ASP A 52 -22.08 -7.04 36.36
C ASP A 52 -22.67 -6.99 37.77
N ASN A 53 -21.85 -7.10 38.81
CA ASN A 53 -22.28 -7.04 40.21
C ASN A 53 -22.95 -5.71 40.56
N LEU A 54 -22.45 -4.59 40.01
CA LEU A 54 -23.06 -3.28 40.21
C LEU A 54 -24.43 -3.21 39.53
N ILE A 55 -24.52 -3.67 38.28
CA ILE A 55 -25.79 -3.69 37.54
C ILE A 55 -26.82 -4.56 38.27
N CYS A 56 -26.38 -5.76 38.67
CA CYS A 56 -27.20 -6.70 39.40
C CYS A 56 -27.71 -6.08 40.71
N SER A 57 -26.84 -5.39 41.47
CA SER A 57 -27.19 -4.72 42.73
C SER A 57 -28.29 -3.66 42.61
N GLN A 58 -28.52 -3.10 41.42
CA GLN A 58 -29.56 -2.11 41.15
C GLN A 58 -30.87 -2.72 40.63
N GLY A 59 -30.90 -4.04 40.41
CA GLY A 59 -32.06 -4.74 39.88
C GLY A 59 -32.28 -4.57 38.37
N TYR A 60 -31.28 -4.10 37.63
CA TYR A 60 -31.40 -3.90 36.18
C TYR A 60 -31.11 -5.18 35.40
N ASP A 61 -31.86 -5.36 34.32
CA ASP A 61 -31.53 -6.34 33.29
C ASP A 61 -30.22 -5.95 32.58
N TYR A 62 -29.44 -6.94 32.14
CA TYR A 62 -28.25 -6.64 31.37
C TYR A 62 -27.93 -7.61 30.23
N ILE A 63 -27.28 -7.09 29.20
CA ILE A 63 -26.72 -7.86 28.09
C ILE A 63 -25.20 -7.79 28.19
N TYR A 64 -24.55 -8.96 28.18
CA TYR A 64 -23.11 -9.06 28.02
C TYR A 64 -22.77 -9.52 26.61
N VAL A 65 -21.91 -8.75 25.95
CA VAL A 65 -21.37 -9.05 24.62
C VAL A 65 -19.93 -9.51 24.80
N ALA A 66 -19.71 -10.81 24.68
CA ALA A 66 -18.39 -11.43 24.76
C ALA A 66 -17.78 -11.54 23.36
N GLN A 67 -16.45 -11.51 23.31
CA GLN A 67 -15.67 -11.76 22.10
C GLN A 67 -14.67 -12.88 22.31
N LYS A 68 -14.21 -13.48 21.22
CA LYS A 68 -13.00 -14.31 21.25
C LYS A 68 -11.80 -13.38 21.48
N LYS A 69 -10.90 -13.81 22.37
CA LYS A 69 -9.69 -13.09 22.75
C LYS A 69 -8.98 -12.48 21.54
N THR A 70 -8.54 -11.22 21.66
CA THR A 70 -7.83 -10.43 20.63
C THR A 70 -8.59 -10.12 19.33
N THR A 71 -9.84 -10.59 19.15
CA THR A 71 -10.60 -10.32 17.91
C THR A 71 -11.15 -8.90 17.81
N GLN A 72 -11.18 -8.15 18.91
CA GLN A 72 -11.61 -6.75 19.00
C GLN A 72 -12.99 -6.51 18.36
N TYR A 73 -13.90 -7.46 18.52
CA TYR A 73 -15.25 -7.48 17.96
C TYR A 73 -15.35 -7.42 16.42
N GLN A 74 -14.25 -7.60 15.69
CA GLN A 74 -14.21 -7.43 14.23
C GLN A 74 -15.07 -8.41 13.43
N PHE A 75 -15.70 -9.39 14.09
CA PHE A 75 -16.60 -10.37 13.49
C PHE A 75 -18.08 -10.15 13.86
N LEU A 76 -18.42 -9.00 14.47
CA LEU A 76 -19.78 -8.62 14.82
C LEU A 76 -20.02 -7.21 14.30
N SER A 77 -20.88 -7.04 13.29
CA SER A 77 -21.25 -5.71 12.81
C SER A 77 -22.30 -5.07 13.73
N ALA A 78 -22.37 -3.73 13.74
CA ALA A 78 -23.38 -2.99 14.52
C ALA A 78 -24.82 -3.43 14.16
N ALA A 79 -25.14 -3.51 12.87
CA ALA A 79 -26.45 -3.95 12.40
C ALA A 79 -26.78 -5.39 12.84
N LYS A 80 -25.81 -6.32 12.77
CA LYS A 80 -26.02 -7.69 13.23
C LYS A 80 -26.25 -7.72 14.74
N PHE A 81 -25.47 -6.97 15.51
CA PHE A 81 -25.67 -6.82 16.94
C PHE A 81 -27.08 -6.31 17.26
N ALA A 82 -27.53 -5.22 16.63
CA ALA A 82 -28.86 -4.66 16.85
C ALA A 82 -29.97 -5.67 16.55
N SER A 83 -29.89 -6.38 15.41
CA SER A 83 -30.88 -7.42 15.06
C SER A 83 -30.99 -8.56 16.08
N ILE A 84 -29.91 -8.85 16.82
CA ILE A 84 -29.90 -9.90 17.85
C ILE A 84 -30.58 -9.39 19.13
N VAL A 85 -30.38 -8.13 19.49
CA VAL A 85 -30.83 -7.58 20.78
C VAL A 85 -32.18 -6.87 20.71
N GLU A 86 -32.63 -6.45 19.54
CA GLU A 86 -33.83 -5.62 19.31
C GLU A 86 -35.06 -6.10 20.09
N GLN A 87 -35.42 -7.38 19.94
CA GLN A 87 -36.58 -7.96 20.65
C GLN A 87 -36.40 -7.96 22.18
N THR A 88 -35.16 -8.09 22.66
CA THR A 88 -34.85 -8.17 24.09
C THR A 88 -34.91 -6.80 24.77
N ILE A 89 -34.53 -5.76 24.03
CA ILE A 89 -34.49 -4.37 24.51
C ILE A 89 -35.77 -3.59 24.21
N ALA A 90 -36.69 -4.15 23.43
CA ALA A 90 -37.95 -3.51 23.06
C ALA A 90 -38.73 -3.00 24.29
N GLY A 91 -39.07 -1.71 24.27
CA GLY A 91 -39.80 -1.05 25.35
C GLY A 91 -38.98 -0.76 26.62
N LYS A 92 -37.65 -0.88 26.58
CA LYS A 92 -36.74 -0.55 27.68
C LYS A 92 -35.89 0.68 27.36
N GLU A 93 -35.48 1.39 28.41
CA GLU A 93 -34.43 2.40 28.32
C GLU A 93 -33.07 1.69 28.30
N VAL A 94 -32.29 1.91 27.24
CA VAL A 94 -31.05 1.17 26.99
C VAL A 94 -29.85 2.02 27.38
N TYR A 95 -28.89 1.39 28.06
CA TYR A 95 -27.62 2.00 28.40
C TYR A 95 -26.49 1.13 27.90
N THR A 96 -25.44 1.71 27.34
CA THR A 96 -24.19 1.02 27.03
C THR A 96 -23.06 1.66 27.80
N TYR A 97 -22.17 0.85 28.37
CA TYR A 97 -20.97 1.40 29.00
C TYR A 97 -19.76 0.48 28.89
N GLY A 98 -18.58 1.08 29.04
CA GLY A 98 -17.34 0.34 29.09
C GLY A 98 -16.10 1.22 29.14
N SER A 99 -14.95 0.58 29.28
CA SER A 99 -13.64 1.24 29.25
C SER A 99 -12.76 0.71 28.13
N SER A 100 -11.85 1.54 27.60
CA SER A 100 -10.93 1.15 26.53
C SER A 100 -11.67 0.59 25.30
N LEU A 101 -11.41 -0.67 24.93
CA LEU A 101 -12.14 -1.38 23.88
C LEU A 101 -13.65 -1.45 24.16
N GLY A 102 -14.05 -1.69 25.41
CA GLY A 102 -15.46 -1.70 25.79
C GLY A 102 -16.09 -0.31 25.71
N GLY A 103 -15.33 0.76 25.95
CA GLY A 103 -15.77 2.13 25.76
C GLY A 103 -16.01 2.48 24.29
N TYR A 104 -15.13 2.00 23.41
CA TYR A 104 -15.37 2.08 21.96
C TYR A 104 -16.60 1.29 21.55
N CYS A 105 -16.78 0.07 22.06
CA CYS A 105 -17.94 -0.75 21.74
C CYS A 105 -19.24 -0.11 22.23
N ALA A 106 -19.22 0.54 23.40
CA ALA A 106 -20.36 1.31 23.88
C ALA A 106 -20.75 2.43 22.89
N LEU A 107 -19.78 3.15 22.32
CA LEU A 107 -20.04 4.15 21.28
C LEU A 107 -20.53 3.54 19.95
N TYR A 108 -19.90 2.46 19.51
CA TYR A 108 -20.14 1.85 18.19
C TYR A 108 -21.48 1.11 18.14
N TYR A 109 -21.76 0.26 19.13
CA TYR A 109 -23.00 -0.51 19.20
C TYR A 109 -24.15 0.28 19.82
N GLY A 110 -23.85 1.18 20.78
CA GLY A 110 -24.87 1.99 21.45
C GLY A 110 -25.59 2.95 20.52
N GLY A 111 -24.91 3.46 19.49
CA GLY A 111 -25.54 4.27 18.45
C GLY A 111 -26.62 3.52 17.66
N GLU A 112 -26.38 2.24 17.35
CA GLU A 112 -27.30 1.40 16.57
C GLU A 112 -28.57 1.02 17.35
N VAL A 113 -28.50 0.97 18.68
CA VAL A 113 -29.64 0.63 19.55
C VAL A 113 -30.20 1.84 20.32
N ASN A 114 -29.84 3.05 19.88
CA ASN A 114 -30.23 4.33 20.48
C ASN A 114 -30.04 4.37 22.01
N ALA A 115 -28.88 3.90 22.52
CA ALA A 115 -28.60 3.82 23.94
C ALA A 115 -28.12 5.15 24.54
N ASN A 116 -28.28 5.31 25.86
CA ASN A 116 -27.46 6.24 26.64
C ASN A 116 -26.04 5.65 26.78
N ILE A 117 -24.99 6.42 26.47
CA ILE A 117 -23.61 5.90 26.38
C ILE A 117 -22.69 6.50 27.46
N LEU A 118 -22.01 5.64 28.24
CA LEU A 118 -20.93 6.03 29.14
C LEU A 118 -19.62 5.33 28.71
N ALA A 119 -18.67 6.10 28.19
CA ALA A 119 -17.42 5.57 27.65
C ALA A 119 -16.21 6.14 28.40
N MET A 120 -15.30 5.28 28.86
CA MET A 120 -14.08 5.67 29.57
C MET A 120 -12.85 5.31 28.75
N SER A 121 -12.04 6.30 28.37
CA SER A 121 -10.91 6.19 27.43
C SER A 121 -11.26 5.32 26.21
N PRO A 122 -12.37 5.60 25.50
CA PRO A 122 -12.80 4.78 24.38
C PRO A 122 -11.73 4.75 23.31
N ARG A 123 -11.25 3.56 22.96
CA ARG A 123 -10.41 3.35 21.78
C ARG A 123 -10.47 1.90 21.35
N ILE A 124 -10.27 1.66 20.07
CA ILE A 124 -10.07 0.30 19.54
C ILE A 124 -8.68 0.18 18.93
N PRO A 125 -7.80 -0.68 19.49
CA PRO A 125 -6.45 -0.84 18.96
C PRO A 125 -6.38 -1.25 17.49
N ALA A 126 -7.37 -2.01 16.99
CA ALA A 126 -7.47 -2.39 15.59
C ALA A 126 -7.73 -1.20 14.65
N HIS A 127 -8.18 -0.04 15.16
CA HIS A 127 -8.44 1.14 14.34
C HIS A 127 -7.18 1.53 13.54
N PRO A 128 -7.24 1.71 12.21
CA PRO A 128 -6.04 1.88 11.39
C PRO A 128 -5.15 3.06 11.80
N VAL A 129 -5.77 4.12 12.31
CA VAL A 129 -5.06 5.31 12.78
C VAL A 129 -4.35 5.08 14.13
N ILE A 130 -4.93 4.26 15.01
CA ILE A 130 -4.39 3.99 16.35
C ILE A 130 -3.45 2.78 16.33
N ASN A 131 -3.68 1.81 15.43
CA ASN A 131 -2.88 0.60 15.27
C ASN A 131 -1.38 0.93 15.11
N LYS A 132 -1.05 1.95 14.30
CA LYS A 132 0.33 2.41 14.08
C LYS A 132 0.97 3.10 15.30
N LEU A 133 0.15 3.52 16.26
CA LEU A 133 0.56 4.15 17.52
C LEU A 133 0.61 3.14 18.68
N MET A 134 0.15 1.90 18.46
CA MET A 134 0.02 0.87 19.49
C MET A 134 1.09 -0.21 19.35
N ASP A 135 1.26 -1.00 20.42
CA ASP A 135 2.13 -2.17 20.38
C ASP A 135 1.59 -3.21 19.41
N SER A 136 2.49 -3.77 18.59
CA SER A 136 2.27 -4.89 17.66
C SER A 136 1.42 -6.06 18.18
N ARG A 137 1.36 -6.28 19.51
CA ARG A 137 0.54 -7.32 20.13
C ARG A 137 -0.96 -7.06 20.06
N PHE A 138 -1.35 -5.82 19.80
CA PHE A 138 -2.74 -5.44 19.55
C PHE A 138 -3.07 -5.34 18.06
N ASN A 139 -2.11 -5.66 17.18
CA ASN A 139 -2.33 -5.73 15.74
C ASN A 139 -3.34 -6.85 15.48
N ASN A 140 -4.53 -6.45 15.06
CA ASN A 140 -5.50 -7.36 14.49
C ASN A 140 -5.41 -7.28 12.96
N LYS A 141 -5.51 -8.43 12.28
CA LYS A 141 -5.55 -8.52 10.82
C LYS A 141 -6.97 -8.17 10.33
N GLY A 142 -7.32 -6.89 10.34
CA GLY A 142 -8.59 -6.40 9.78
C GLY A 142 -9.42 -5.55 10.75
N PHE A 143 -9.61 -4.28 10.41
CA PHE A 143 -10.59 -3.36 10.99
C PHE A 143 -11.78 -3.33 10.03
N LYS A 144 -12.83 -4.04 10.41
CA LYS A 144 -14.04 -4.31 9.64
C LYS A 144 -15.22 -3.44 10.07
N HIS A 145 -15.10 -2.75 11.19
CA HIS A 145 -16.15 -1.85 11.64
C HIS A 145 -16.24 -0.63 10.70
N LYS A 146 -17.47 -0.16 10.47
CA LYS A 146 -17.68 1.15 9.83
C LYS A 146 -17.01 2.24 10.68
N GLU A 147 -16.52 3.27 10.02
CA GLU A 147 -16.06 4.49 10.70
C GLU A 147 -17.17 5.01 11.63
N LEU A 148 -16.80 5.45 12.84
CA LEU A 148 -17.78 5.78 13.88
C LEU A 148 -18.75 6.88 13.41
N HIS A 149 -18.25 7.89 12.70
CA HIS A 149 -19.06 8.99 12.14
C HIS A 149 -19.94 8.59 10.95
N LYS A 150 -19.73 7.40 10.37
CA LYS A 150 -20.56 6.81 9.30
C LYS A 150 -21.50 5.72 9.83
N SER A 151 -21.47 5.45 11.13
CA SER A 151 -22.34 4.48 11.80
C SER A 151 -23.61 5.17 12.30
N SER A 152 -24.64 4.41 12.66
CA SER A 152 -25.81 4.97 13.34
C SER A 152 -25.38 5.56 14.68
N LEU A 153 -25.91 6.74 15.01
CA LEU A 153 -25.56 7.48 16.22
C LEU A 153 -26.80 7.60 17.10
N THR A 154 -26.59 7.58 18.42
CA THR A 154 -27.67 7.79 19.39
C THR A 154 -28.06 9.27 19.46
N GLU A 155 -29.34 9.54 19.70
CA GLU A 155 -29.83 10.88 20.06
C GLU A 155 -29.83 11.10 21.58
N ASN A 156 -29.60 10.03 22.35
CA ASN A 156 -29.60 10.05 23.81
C ASN A 156 -28.27 10.54 24.41
N ARG A 157 -28.20 10.60 25.73
CA ARG A 157 -27.07 11.15 26.47
C ARG A 157 -25.79 10.36 26.24
N VAL A 158 -24.71 11.04 25.90
CA VAL A 158 -23.37 10.46 25.71
C VAL A 158 -22.38 11.15 26.65
N CYS A 159 -21.73 10.37 27.50
CA CYS A 159 -20.73 10.83 28.47
C CYS A 159 -19.40 10.11 28.24
N ILE A 160 -18.32 10.88 28.10
CA ILE A 160 -16.99 10.40 27.73
C ILE A 160 -15.97 10.90 28.74
N PHE A 161 -15.25 9.97 29.36
CA PHE A 161 -14.09 10.27 30.21
C PHE A 161 -12.80 9.96 29.46
N PHE A 162 -11.80 10.84 29.52
CA PHE A 162 -10.46 10.58 28.96
C PHE A 162 -9.41 11.43 29.69
N ASP A 163 -8.13 11.09 29.57
CA ASP A 163 -7.04 12.00 29.96
C ASP A 163 -6.57 12.78 28.73
N GLN A 164 -6.65 14.10 28.79
CA GLN A 164 -6.25 14.99 27.69
C GLN A 164 -4.73 15.00 27.46
N GLU A 165 -3.94 14.60 28.46
CA GLU A 165 -2.48 14.52 28.36
C GLU A 165 -2.04 13.19 27.73
N ASN A 166 -2.93 12.19 27.67
CA ASN A 166 -2.65 10.97 26.93
C ASN A 166 -2.82 11.20 25.42
N TYR A 167 -1.70 11.22 24.69
CA TYR A 167 -1.72 11.59 23.27
C TYR A 167 -2.59 10.67 22.40
N ILE A 168 -2.62 9.36 22.68
CA ILE A 168 -3.39 8.38 21.89
C ILE A 168 -4.89 8.58 22.13
N ASP A 169 -5.30 8.69 23.39
CA ASP A 169 -6.70 8.88 23.76
C ASP A 169 -7.19 10.24 23.28
N ARG A 170 -6.43 11.33 23.50
CA ARG A 170 -6.75 12.66 22.96
C ARG A 170 -6.94 12.61 21.45
N TYR A 171 -6.00 11.98 20.74
CA TYR A 171 -6.11 11.82 19.30
C TYR A 171 -7.38 11.04 18.91
N TYR A 172 -7.66 9.93 19.57
CA TYR A 172 -8.85 9.15 19.25
C TYR A 172 -10.14 9.93 19.54
N ILE A 173 -10.19 10.65 20.66
CA ILE A 173 -11.31 11.50 21.03
C ILE A 173 -11.50 12.62 20.02
N ASP A 174 -10.48 13.41 19.72
CA ASP A 174 -10.64 14.62 18.92
C ASP A 174 -10.91 14.35 17.44
N PHE A 175 -10.51 13.18 16.93
CA PHE A 175 -10.55 12.88 15.51
C PHE A 175 -11.62 11.84 15.14
N ILE A 176 -11.90 10.90 16.04
CA ILE A 176 -12.87 9.83 15.79
C ILE A 176 -14.15 10.10 16.58
N VAL A 177 -14.04 10.27 17.90
CA VAL A 177 -15.22 10.35 18.77
C VAL A 177 -15.94 11.69 18.66
N ARG A 178 -15.23 12.83 18.66
CA ARG A 178 -15.85 14.17 18.50
C ARG A 178 -16.48 14.36 17.13
N THR A 179 -15.94 13.74 16.10
CA THR A 179 -16.51 13.77 14.75
C THR A 179 -17.88 13.06 14.72
N ALA A 180 -18.02 11.97 15.46
CA ALA A 180 -19.29 11.24 15.57
C ALA A 180 -20.25 11.86 16.61
N TYR A 181 -19.74 12.27 17.77
CA TYR A 181 -20.53 12.71 18.93
C TYR A 181 -20.15 14.12 19.39
N PRO A 182 -20.27 15.17 18.55
CA PRO A 182 -19.80 16.52 18.88
C PRO A 182 -20.51 17.14 20.09
N LYS A 183 -21.71 16.67 20.42
CA LYS A 183 -22.55 17.15 21.53
C LYS A 183 -22.40 16.33 22.83
N ALA A 184 -21.50 15.35 22.89
CA ALA A 184 -21.30 14.55 24.09
C ALA A 184 -20.74 15.37 25.28
N GLU A 185 -20.98 14.88 26.49
CA GLU A 185 -20.36 15.38 27.73
C GLU A 185 -18.93 14.84 27.83
N TYR A 186 -17.93 15.72 27.73
CA TYR A 186 -16.51 15.33 27.81
C TYR A 186 -15.92 15.70 29.17
N HIS A 187 -15.46 14.69 29.91
CA HIS A 187 -14.84 14.82 31.22
C HIS A 187 -13.36 14.45 31.15
N THR A 188 -12.49 15.40 31.48
CA THR A 188 -11.03 15.20 31.50
C THR A 188 -10.57 14.76 32.88
N LEU A 189 -9.85 13.64 32.95
CA LEU A 189 -9.22 13.12 34.16
C LEU A 189 -7.70 13.25 34.04
N THR A 190 -7.17 14.42 34.41
CA THR A 190 -5.72 14.67 34.40
C THR A 190 -4.99 13.63 35.25
N ASN A 191 -3.85 13.14 34.77
CA ASN A 191 -3.01 12.11 35.42
C ASN A 191 -3.61 10.70 35.46
N ALA A 192 -4.72 10.44 34.78
CA ALA A 192 -5.28 9.07 34.68
C ALA A 192 -4.60 8.23 33.58
N GLY A 193 -3.96 8.89 32.61
CA GLY A 193 -3.50 8.28 31.38
C GLY A 193 -4.62 7.56 30.63
N HIS A 194 -4.32 6.38 30.08
CA HIS A 194 -5.35 5.54 29.43
C HIS A 194 -6.34 4.90 30.43
N TYR A 195 -6.02 4.90 31.73
CA TYR A 195 -6.70 4.08 32.74
C TYR A 195 -7.77 4.86 33.50
N THR A 196 -8.61 5.63 32.80
CA THR A 196 -9.62 6.51 33.41
C THR A 196 -10.62 5.80 34.32
N ALA A 197 -11.13 4.64 33.91
CA ALA A 197 -12.00 3.83 34.77
C ALA A 197 -11.29 3.37 36.05
N ARG A 198 -9.99 3.06 35.96
CA ARG A 198 -9.17 2.70 37.12
C ARG A 198 -8.88 3.90 38.00
N ALA A 199 -8.63 5.06 37.42
CA ALA A 199 -8.40 6.29 38.19
C ALA A 199 -9.62 6.64 39.05
N LEU A 200 -10.82 6.57 38.47
CA LEU A 200 -12.07 6.72 39.23
C LEU A 200 -12.24 5.65 40.31
N LEU A 201 -11.79 4.41 40.07
CA LEU A 201 -11.84 3.34 41.06
C LEU A 201 -10.91 3.61 42.25
N GLU A 202 -9.66 4.00 41.99
CA GLU A 202 -8.68 4.33 43.03
C GLU A 202 -9.12 5.54 43.87
N SER A 203 -9.84 6.48 43.25
CA SER A 203 -10.44 7.63 43.95
C SER A 203 -11.76 7.30 44.65
N GLY A 204 -12.32 6.10 44.49
CA GLY A 204 -13.61 5.70 45.09
C GLY A 204 -14.86 6.26 44.38
N GLU A 205 -14.70 6.89 43.22
CA GLU A 205 -15.75 7.60 42.49
C GLU A 205 -16.46 6.74 41.42
N LEU A 206 -15.83 5.65 40.94
CA LEU A 206 -16.33 4.87 39.79
C LEU A 206 -17.79 4.40 39.97
N LYS A 207 -18.13 3.88 41.17
CA LYS A 207 -19.48 3.40 41.47
C LYS A 207 -20.51 4.54 41.40
N LYS A 208 -20.16 5.70 41.96
CA LYS A 208 -21.03 6.88 41.98
C LYS A 208 -21.28 7.40 40.57
N VAL A 209 -20.21 7.56 39.76
CA VAL A 209 -20.31 7.99 38.35
C VAL A 209 -21.24 7.09 37.54
N ALA A 210 -21.09 5.76 37.68
CA ALA A 210 -21.95 4.81 36.97
C ALA A 210 -23.42 4.90 37.42
N LEU A 211 -23.70 5.01 38.73
CA LEU A 211 -25.06 5.12 39.26
C LEU A 211 -25.74 6.44 38.89
N ASP A 212 -25.01 7.56 38.94
CA ASP A 212 -25.49 8.87 38.49
C ASP A 212 -25.86 8.82 37.01
N PHE A 213 -25.01 8.18 36.19
CA PHE A 213 -25.28 7.99 34.77
C PHE A 213 -26.54 7.14 34.52
N PHE A 214 -26.65 5.97 35.16
CA PHE A 214 -27.83 5.10 35.01
C PHE A 214 -29.12 5.73 35.54
N SER A 215 -29.03 6.74 36.40
CA SER A 215 -30.19 7.47 36.94
C SER A 215 -30.50 8.75 36.14
N ASN A 216 -29.77 9.02 35.06
CA ASN A 216 -29.81 10.26 34.28
C ASN A 216 -29.54 11.53 35.13
N ASN A 217 -28.83 11.39 36.24
CA ASN A 217 -28.40 12.49 37.09
C ASN A 217 -27.14 13.17 36.54
N LYS A 218 -26.91 14.42 36.94
CA LYS A 218 -25.65 15.12 36.66
C LYS A 218 -24.49 14.36 37.30
N ILE A 219 -23.46 14.09 36.52
CA ILE A 219 -22.26 13.38 36.98
C ILE A 219 -21.39 14.35 37.78
N THR A 220 -21.00 13.95 39.00
CA THR A 220 -20.06 14.70 39.85
C THR A 220 -19.00 13.75 40.41
N TYR A 221 -17.73 14.15 40.35
CA TYR A 221 -16.60 13.34 40.83
C TYR A 221 -15.50 14.24 41.40
N VAL A 222 -14.70 13.69 42.31
CA VAL A 222 -13.47 14.31 42.82
C VAL A 222 -12.33 13.30 42.70
N LEU A 223 -11.35 13.61 41.85
CA LEU A 223 -10.22 12.70 41.61
C LEU A 223 -9.16 12.86 42.70
N ASP A 224 -8.78 11.75 43.33
CA ASP A 224 -7.66 11.65 44.28
C ASP A 224 -6.37 11.37 43.49
N ASN A 225 -5.75 12.43 42.98
CA ASN A 225 -4.54 12.34 42.14
C ASN A 225 -3.39 11.61 42.83
N GLU A 226 -3.27 11.73 44.15
CA GLU A 226 -2.18 11.10 44.89
C GLU A 226 -2.31 9.56 44.84
N LYS A 227 -3.51 9.02 45.09
CA LYS A 227 -3.77 7.59 44.95
C LYS A 227 -3.56 7.08 43.52
N VAL A 228 -4.02 7.85 42.53
CA VAL A 228 -3.88 7.50 41.10
C VAL A 228 -2.40 7.43 40.70
N LEU A 229 -1.60 8.44 41.08
CA LEU A 229 -0.16 8.46 40.78
C LEU A 229 0.60 7.36 41.54
N ASN A 230 0.22 7.06 42.79
CA ASN A 230 0.79 5.94 43.54
C ASN A 230 0.52 4.59 42.87
N TRP A 231 -0.69 4.39 42.35
CA TRP A 231 -1.03 3.21 41.58
C TRP A 231 -0.19 3.09 40.29
N HIS A 232 -0.01 4.17 39.54
CA HIS A 232 0.83 4.19 38.34
C HIS A 232 2.29 3.81 38.67
N MET A 233 2.84 4.33 39.76
CA MET A 233 4.19 4.00 40.23
C MET A 233 4.34 2.50 40.57
N GLU A 234 3.40 1.94 41.34
CA GLU A 234 3.42 0.52 41.69
C GLU A 234 3.29 -0.39 40.45
N LYS A 235 2.38 -0.03 39.53
CA LYS A 235 2.14 -0.79 38.29
C LYS A 235 3.32 -0.71 37.33
N ALA A 236 3.90 0.47 37.14
CA ALA A 236 5.11 0.65 36.34
C ALA A 236 6.25 -0.23 36.85
N SER A 237 6.51 -0.21 38.16
CA SER A 237 7.53 -1.04 38.81
C SER A 237 7.28 -2.53 38.59
N THR A 238 6.05 -2.98 38.83
CA THR A 238 5.66 -4.39 38.64
C THR A 238 5.78 -4.85 37.17
N ARG A 239 5.34 -4.01 36.22
CA ARG A 239 5.41 -4.31 34.77
C ARG A 239 6.85 -4.36 34.28
N LEU A 240 7.72 -3.46 34.75
CA LEU A 240 9.15 -3.50 34.47
C LEU A 240 9.83 -4.75 35.02
N LYS A 241 9.50 -5.18 36.25
CA LYS A 241 10.02 -6.42 36.84
C LYS A 241 9.63 -7.65 36.01
N ARG A 242 8.40 -7.67 35.48
CA ARG A 242 7.87 -8.74 34.61
C ARG A 242 8.28 -8.63 33.13
N GLY A 243 9.16 -7.68 32.78
CA GLY A 243 9.62 -7.50 31.39
C GLY A 243 8.56 -6.96 30.41
N LYS A 244 7.42 -6.47 30.89
CA LYS A 244 6.32 -5.93 30.07
C LYS A 244 6.57 -4.47 29.69
N LEU A 245 7.66 -4.20 28.95
CA LEU A 245 8.16 -2.84 28.66
C LEU A 245 7.09 -1.93 28.03
N ALA A 246 6.35 -2.40 27.03
CA ALA A 246 5.30 -1.60 26.37
C ALA A 246 4.10 -1.25 27.27
N HIS A 247 3.83 -2.03 28.31
CA HIS A 247 2.82 -1.68 29.30
C HIS A 247 3.39 -0.80 30.43
N ALA A 248 4.70 -0.90 30.68
CA ALA A 248 5.35 -0.08 31.69
C ALA A 248 5.39 1.39 31.24
N ILE A 249 5.66 1.66 29.95
CA ILE A 249 5.74 3.02 29.43
C ILE A 249 4.44 3.81 29.60
N GLU A 250 3.28 3.18 29.38
CA GLU A 250 1.97 3.84 29.59
C GLU A 250 1.75 4.37 31.02
N ASN A 251 2.42 3.80 32.03
CA ASN A 251 2.34 4.31 33.42
C ASN A 251 3.47 5.29 33.72
N ILE A 252 4.64 5.08 33.13
CA ILE A 252 5.81 5.94 33.33
C ILE A 252 5.57 7.31 32.69
N GLU A 253 4.96 7.36 31.50
CA GLU A 253 4.60 8.62 30.83
C GLU A 253 3.73 9.50 31.72
N VAL A 254 2.70 8.92 32.36
CA VAL A 254 1.82 9.65 33.30
C VAL A 254 2.62 10.25 34.47
N LEU A 255 3.55 9.49 35.04
CA LEU A 255 4.41 9.99 36.13
C LEU A 255 5.33 11.11 35.66
N LEU A 256 5.86 11.02 34.44
CA LEU A 256 6.75 12.02 33.84
C LEU A 256 6.03 13.29 33.39
N THR A 257 4.73 13.23 33.11
CA THR A 257 3.91 14.40 32.79
C THR A 257 3.26 15.03 34.03
N SER A 258 3.37 14.38 35.20
CA SER A 258 2.85 14.88 36.48
C SER A 258 3.88 15.72 37.24
N GLU A 259 3.44 16.37 38.32
CA GLU A 259 4.32 17.07 39.28
C GLU A 259 5.40 16.17 39.92
N ARG A 260 5.21 14.84 39.88
CA ARG A 260 6.14 13.86 40.44
C ARG A 260 7.34 13.55 39.53
N ALA A 261 7.41 14.14 38.34
CA ALA A 261 8.50 13.88 37.38
C ALA A 261 9.90 14.17 37.97
N SER A 262 9.99 15.12 38.90
CA SER A 262 11.25 15.45 39.61
C SER A 262 11.60 14.51 40.75
N GLU A 263 10.68 13.65 41.20
CA GLU A 263 10.93 12.74 42.32
C GLU A 263 11.95 11.65 41.96
N GLU A 264 12.86 11.38 42.90
CA GLU A 264 13.93 10.39 42.74
C GLU A 264 13.42 8.98 42.38
N PRO A 265 12.32 8.44 42.97
CA PRO A 265 11.76 7.15 42.56
C PRO A 265 11.29 7.11 41.11
N VAL A 266 10.68 8.19 40.59
CA VAL A 266 10.19 8.28 39.21
C VAL A 266 11.36 8.32 38.22
N ARG A 267 12.40 9.10 38.52
CA ARG A 267 13.64 9.16 37.71
C ARG A 267 14.34 7.80 37.63
N LYS A 268 14.47 7.10 38.78
CA LYS A 268 15.03 5.73 38.82
C LYS A 268 14.23 4.77 37.96
N LEU A 269 12.90 4.87 37.99
CA LEU A 269 11.99 4.03 37.23
C LEU A 269 12.13 4.26 35.71
N ALA A 270 12.17 5.53 35.28
CA ALA A 270 12.37 5.92 33.88
C ALA A 270 13.75 5.48 33.35
N ASN A 271 14.81 5.68 34.14
CA ASN A 271 16.16 5.22 33.79
C ASN A 271 16.22 3.69 33.64
N SER A 272 15.57 2.95 34.55
CA SER A 272 15.48 1.48 34.47
C SER A 272 14.76 1.01 33.21
N TYR A 273 13.68 1.69 32.81
CA TYR A 273 12.99 1.43 31.55
C TYR A 273 13.91 1.67 30.35
N GLN A 274 14.59 2.83 30.28
CA GLN A 274 15.48 3.20 29.18
C GLN A 274 16.62 2.19 29.00
N GLN A 275 17.26 1.75 30.10
CA GLN A 275 18.30 0.71 30.04
C GLN A 275 17.80 -0.60 29.42
N LYS A 276 16.60 -1.05 29.79
CA LYS A 276 16.01 -2.29 29.25
C LYS A 276 15.60 -2.16 27.78
N VAL A 277 15.11 -0.99 27.35
CA VAL A 277 14.78 -0.71 25.94
C VAL A 277 16.04 -0.69 25.07
N THR A 278 17.10 0.00 25.51
CA THR A 278 18.37 0.07 24.77
C THR A 278 18.99 -1.33 24.60
N LYS A 279 18.91 -2.20 25.61
CA LYS A 279 19.35 -3.60 25.50
C LYS A 279 18.52 -4.39 24.47
N LYS A 280 17.22 -4.11 24.34
CA LYS A 280 16.33 -4.75 23.35
C LYS A 280 16.59 -4.25 21.92
N ILE A 281 16.89 -2.96 21.74
CA ILE A 281 17.18 -2.36 20.41
C ILE A 281 18.53 -2.85 19.88
N LYS A 282 19.57 -2.95 20.71
CA LYS A 282 20.88 -3.50 20.31
C LYS A 282 20.82 -4.95 19.78
N ASN A 283 19.75 -5.69 20.09
CA ASN A 283 19.51 -7.05 19.60
C ASN A 283 18.67 -7.13 18.30
N LYS A 284 18.16 -6.01 17.78
CA LYS A 284 17.55 -5.93 16.44
C LYS A 284 18.53 -5.24 15.51
N ASN A 285 19.18 -5.98 14.61
CA ASN A 285 19.99 -5.38 13.54
C ASN A 285 19.13 -4.43 12.71
N PRO A 286 19.37 -3.11 12.69
CA PRO A 286 18.78 -2.25 11.69
C PRO A 286 19.50 -2.56 10.37
N ARG A 287 18.77 -3.02 9.36
CA ARG A 287 19.30 -3.03 7.98
C ARG A 287 19.72 -1.59 7.68
N LYS A 288 21.00 -1.38 7.33
CA LYS A 288 21.47 -0.14 6.72
C LYS A 288 20.55 0.12 5.51
N LYS A 289 19.72 1.15 5.56
CA LYS A 289 19.01 1.61 4.36
C LYS A 289 20.04 2.31 3.49
N ASP A 290 20.36 1.71 2.35
CA ASP A 290 21.07 2.42 1.29
C ASP A 290 20.27 3.67 0.89
N ALA A 291 20.95 4.70 0.40
CA ALA A 291 20.27 5.87 -0.13
C ALA A 291 19.31 5.44 -1.27
N PRO A 292 18.10 6.02 -1.38
CA PRO A 292 17.17 5.64 -2.44
C PRO A 292 17.84 5.75 -3.81
N LYS A 293 17.74 4.68 -4.60
CA LYS A 293 18.25 4.65 -5.97
C LYS A 293 17.45 5.63 -6.82
N MET A 294 18.13 6.45 -7.62
CA MET A 294 17.46 7.28 -8.62
C MET A 294 17.12 6.42 -9.84
N HIS A 295 15.88 6.52 -10.32
CA HIS A 295 15.41 5.75 -11.46
C HIS A 295 15.39 6.59 -12.74
N PRO A 296 15.98 6.11 -13.84
CA PRO A 296 15.95 6.81 -15.12
C PRO A 296 14.53 6.88 -15.69
N ILE A 297 14.21 7.97 -16.36
CA ILE A 297 12.93 8.17 -17.05
C ILE A 297 13.03 7.56 -18.45
N ILE A 298 11.98 6.88 -18.90
CA ILE A 298 11.86 6.40 -20.27
C ILE A 298 12.00 7.55 -21.28
N GLN A 299 12.83 7.33 -22.30
CA GLN A 299 13.16 8.31 -23.33
C GLN A 299 12.17 8.24 -24.51
N GLU A 300 12.11 9.32 -25.30
CA GLU A 300 11.17 9.43 -26.42
C GLU A 300 11.41 8.39 -27.53
N ASN A 301 12.68 8.03 -27.79
CA ASN A 301 13.03 6.94 -28.70
C ASN A 301 12.55 5.57 -28.16
N GLU A 302 12.65 5.32 -26.86
CA GLU A 302 12.16 4.11 -26.20
C GLU A 302 10.63 4.03 -26.29
N LYS A 303 9.91 5.13 -26.04
CA LYS A 303 8.44 5.21 -26.23
C LYS A 303 8.03 4.92 -27.67
N LYS A 304 8.70 5.53 -28.65
CA LYS A 304 8.47 5.28 -30.09
C LYS A 304 8.75 3.83 -30.48
N ARG A 305 9.76 3.20 -29.85
CA ARG A 305 10.08 1.79 -30.06
C ARG A 305 8.98 0.88 -29.50
N LEU A 306 8.49 1.14 -28.29
CA LEU A 306 7.36 0.41 -27.69
C LEU A 306 6.10 0.50 -28.57
N ALA A 307 5.76 1.71 -29.04
CA ALA A 307 4.57 1.94 -29.86
C ALA A 307 4.60 1.24 -31.24
N LYS A 308 5.78 0.85 -31.72
CA LYS A 308 5.96 0.07 -32.96
C LYS A 308 6.16 -1.42 -32.71
N GLY A 309 6.38 -1.82 -31.46
CA GLY A 309 6.62 -3.21 -31.10
C GLY A 309 5.36 -4.05 -31.20
N VAL A 310 5.52 -5.35 -31.46
CA VAL A 310 4.44 -6.32 -31.30
C VAL A 310 4.33 -6.65 -29.82
N CYS A 311 3.14 -6.49 -29.23
CA CYS A 311 2.92 -6.64 -27.80
C CYS A 311 2.21 -7.96 -27.48
N LEU A 312 2.85 -8.81 -26.68
CA LEU A 312 2.19 -9.99 -26.10
C LEU A 312 1.88 -9.70 -24.63
N SER A 313 0.71 -10.12 -24.12
CA SER A 313 0.50 -10.18 -22.67
C SER A 313 0.62 -11.60 -22.14
N PHE A 314 1.17 -11.70 -20.93
CA PHE A 314 1.19 -12.92 -20.15
C PHE A 314 0.68 -12.65 -18.73
N VAL A 315 -0.22 -13.51 -18.29
CA VAL A 315 -0.73 -13.54 -16.92
C VAL A 315 -0.56 -14.95 -16.35
N GLY A 316 -0.65 -15.08 -15.03
CA GLY A 316 -0.56 -16.39 -14.40
C GLY A 316 -1.89 -17.11 -14.28
N ASP A 317 -2.03 -17.88 -13.20
CA ASP A 317 -3.12 -18.81 -12.99
C ASP A 317 -4.51 -18.16 -13.08
N LEU A 318 -5.33 -18.70 -14.00
CA LEU A 318 -6.77 -18.53 -14.07
C LEU A 318 -7.43 -19.67 -13.29
N ILE A 319 -7.51 -19.52 -11.97
CA ILE A 319 -7.93 -20.58 -11.05
C ILE A 319 -9.21 -20.18 -10.29
N LEU A 320 -10.23 -21.05 -10.33
CA LEU A 320 -11.46 -20.88 -9.54
C LEU A 320 -11.50 -21.84 -8.36
N LEU A 321 -11.42 -21.27 -7.16
CA LEU A 321 -11.72 -21.97 -5.92
C LEU A 321 -13.21 -21.84 -5.57
N ARG A 322 -13.63 -22.57 -4.54
CA ARG A 322 -15.02 -22.65 -4.07
C ARG A 322 -15.75 -21.31 -4.03
N ASP A 323 -15.20 -20.33 -3.33
CA ASP A 323 -15.92 -19.08 -3.07
C ASP A 323 -16.13 -18.27 -4.36
N GLN A 324 -15.20 -18.33 -5.31
CA GLN A 324 -15.38 -17.69 -6.62
C GLN A 324 -16.53 -18.33 -7.42
N VAL A 325 -16.63 -19.65 -7.40
CA VAL A 325 -17.71 -20.38 -8.08
C VAL A 325 -19.06 -20.07 -7.43
N LEU A 326 -19.15 -20.10 -6.10
CA LEU A 326 -20.39 -19.81 -5.37
C LEU A 326 -20.89 -18.39 -5.61
N ASN A 327 -19.98 -17.41 -5.61
CA ASN A 327 -20.36 -15.99 -5.72
C ASN A 327 -20.70 -15.58 -7.16
N ALA A 328 -20.19 -16.31 -8.15
CA ALA A 328 -20.54 -16.09 -9.56
C ALA A 328 -21.94 -16.60 -9.92
N TYR A 329 -22.56 -17.45 -9.09
CA TYR A 329 -23.86 -18.03 -9.41
C TYR A 329 -25.00 -17.02 -9.26
N ASN A 330 -25.71 -16.77 -10.36
CA ASN A 330 -26.90 -15.96 -10.39
C ASN A 330 -28.15 -16.87 -10.26
N PRO A 331 -28.89 -16.82 -9.13
CA PRO A 331 -30.04 -17.70 -8.90
C PRO A 331 -31.24 -17.41 -9.81
N ASP A 332 -31.38 -16.16 -10.28
CA ASP A 332 -32.49 -15.75 -11.16
C ASP A 332 -32.28 -16.25 -12.59
N LEU A 333 -31.03 -16.18 -13.07
CA LEU A 333 -30.64 -16.65 -14.41
C LEU A 333 -30.30 -18.14 -14.44
N LYS A 334 -30.05 -18.76 -13.28
CA LYS A 334 -29.50 -20.11 -13.13
C LYS A 334 -28.22 -20.29 -13.96
N SER A 335 -27.37 -19.27 -13.97
CA SER A 335 -26.10 -19.22 -14.70
C SER A 335 -24.98 -18.75 -13.79
N TYR A 336 -23.72 -18.98 -14.21
CA TYR A 336 -22.54 -18.44 -13.54
C TYR A 336 -21.97 -17.27 -14.36
N GLU A 337 -21.75 -16.12 -13.72
CA GLU A 337 -21.29 -14.88 -14.33
C GLU A 337 -19.87 -14.53 -13.84
N PHE A 338 -18.86 -14.66 -14.71
CA PHE A 338 -17.45 -14.41 -14.35
C PHE A 338 -16.85 -13.14 -14.99
N ASP A 339 -17.55 -12.50 -15.92
CA ASP A 339 -17.09 -11.27 -16.59
C ASP A 339 -16.65 -10.16 -15.60
N PRO A 340 -17.34 -9.93 -14.46
CA PRO A 340 -16.93 -8.89 -13.50
C PRO A 340 -15.51 -9.06 -12.94
N MET A 341 -14.97 -10.28 -12.90
CA MET A 341 -13.62 -10.57 -12.39
C MET A 341 -12.53 -9.86 -13.20
N PHE A 342 -12.79 -9.60 -14.49
CA PHE A 342 -11.83 -9.06 -15.45
C PHE A 342 -12.00 -7.56 -15.72
N THR A 343 -13.03 -6.92 -15.15
CA THR A 343 -13.45 -5.54 -15.46
C THR A 343 -12.29 -4.54 -15.56
N TYR A 344 -11.39 -4.55 -14.58
CA TYR A 344 -10.31 -3.56 -14.48
C TYR A 344 -9.04 -3.93 -15.25
N VAL A 345 -8.86 -5.22 -15.56
CA VAL A 345 -7.69 -5.72 -16.30
C VAL A 345 -7.94 -5.82 -17.80
N LYS A 346 -9.21 -5.83 -18.22
CA LYS A 346 -9.62 -5.93 -19.63
C LYS A 346 -8.91 -4.92 -20.54
N LYS A 347 -8.80 -3.65 -20.12
CA LYS A 347 -8.08 -2.61 -20.89
C LYS A 347 -6.62 -2.98 -21.18
N TYR A 348 -5.93 -3.64 -20.24
CA TYR A 348 -4.54 -4.05 -20.43
C TYR A 348 -4.41 -5.28 -21.33
N LEU A 349 -5.40 -6.18 -21.31
CA LEU A 349 -5.43 -7.33 -22.21
C LEU A 349 -5.69 -6.86 -23.65
N GLU A 350 -6.65 -5.96 -23.86
CA GLU A 350 -7.01 -5.40 -25.17
C GLU A 350 -5.91 -4.53 -25.82
N GLU A 351 -4.97 -4.02 -25.03
CA GLU A 351 -3.76 -3.33 -25.54
C GLU A 351 -2.77 -4.28 -26.22
N SER A 352 -2.90 -5.60 -26.00
CA SER A 352 -1.97 -6.60 -26.53
C SER A 352 -2.40 -7.04 -27.93
N ASP A 353 -1.43 -7.37 -28.78
CA ASP A 353 -1.68 -8.03 -30.06
C ASP A 353 -2.01 -9.52 -29.88
N PHE A 354 -1.60 -10.10 -28.75
CA PHE A 354 -1.90 -11.48 -28.38
C PHE A 354 -1.82 -11.67 -26.85
N ALA A 355 -2.91 -12.10 -26.22
CA ALA A 355 -2.98 -12.31 -24.78
C ALA A 355 -2.94 -13.80 -24.37
N ILE A 356 -2.03 -14.14 -23.46
CA ILE A 356 -1.74 -15.51 -23.00
C ILE A 356 -2.07 -15.64 -21.50
N GLY A 357 -2.77 -16.72 -21.14
CA GLY A 357 -3.01 -17.10 -19.75
C GLY A 357 -2.84 -18.60 -19.46
N VAL A 358 -2.87 -18.98 -18.19
CA VAL A 358 -2.80 -20.37 -17.72
C VAL A 358 -4.19 -20.80 -17.25
N PHE A 359 -4.86 -21.69 -17.99
CA PHE A 359 -6.19 -22.18 -17.62
C PHE A 359 -6.06 -23.36 -16.64
N GLU A 360 -5.92 -23.02 -15.36
CA GLU A 360 -5.48 -23.94 -14.30
C GLU A 360 -6.60 -24.76 -13.66
N GLY A 361 -7.38 -25.45 -14.49
CA GLY A 361 -8.39 -26.40 -14.05
C GLY A 361 -9.25 -26.90 -15.21
N PRO A 362 -10.00 -27.99 -15.02
CA PRO A 362 -10.91 -28.51 -16.03
C PRO A 362 -12.24 -27.76 -16.03
N THR A 363 -12.92 -27.75 -17.18
CA THR A 363 -14.35 -27.48 -17.33
C THR A 363 -15.03 -28.79 -17.72
N ALA A 364 -15.26 -29.66 -16.74
CA ALA A 364 -15.77 -31.02 -16.95
C ALA A 364 -17.31 -31.11 -16.88
N GLY A 365 -18.00 -29.99 -16.64
CA GLY A 365 -19.46 -29.90 -16.53
C GLY A 365 -20.01 -30.42 -15.21
N GLU A 366 -21.32 -30.23 -14.99
CA GLU A 366 -22.01 -30.46 -13.70
C GLU A 366 -22.07 -31.93 -13.25
N LYS A 367 -21.83 -32.88 -14.17
CA LYS A 367 -21.69 -34.31 -13.83
C LYS A 367 -20.56 -34.51 -12.80
N TYR A 368 -19.54 -33.68 -12.88
CA TYR A 368 -18.51 -33.53 -11.87
C TYR A 368 -18.89 -32.34 -11.00
N GLU A 369 -18.78 -32.46 -9.68
CA GLU A 369 -19.04 -31.33 -8.80
C GLU A 369 -18.08 -30.17 -9.14
N TYR A 370 -18.59 -28.95 -9.26
CA TYR A 370 -17.72 -27.77 -9.43
C TYR A 370 -16.84 -27.57 -8.19
N SER A 371 -15.73 -26.82 -8.32
CA SER A 371 -14.77 -26.60 -7.23
C SER A 371 -15.45 -26.33 -5.88
N THR A 372 -15.30 -27.24 -4.91
CA THR A 372 -15.98 -27.18 -3.60
C THR A 372 -15.06 -26.92 -2.42
N SER A 373 -13.75 -26.80 -2.65
CA SER A 373 -12.75 -26.53 -1.61
C SER A 373 -11.86 -25.32 -1.93
N CYS A 374 -11.20 -24.82 -0.89
CA CYS A 374 -10.18 -23.78 -0.95
C CYS A 374 -8.85 -24.33 -0.43
N TYR A 375 -7.72 -23.83 -0.93
CA TYR A 375 -6.42 -24.29 -0.47
C TYR A 375 -6.26 -24.09 1.06
N GLY A 376 -6.02 -25.19 1.79
CA GLY A 376 -5.75 -25.19 3.23
C GLY A 376 -6.99 -25.31 4.14
N ASP A 377 -8.16 -25.64 3.60
CA ASP A 377 -9.39 -25.88 4.36
C ASP A 377 -9.51 -27.31 4.96
N GLY A 378 -8.61 -28.22 4.57
CA GLY A 378 -8.57 -29.60 5.03
C GLY A 378 -9.43 -30.57 4.20
N LEU A 379 -10.02 -30.10 3.10
CA LEU A 379 -10.71 -30.92 2.11
C LEU A 379 -9.76 -31.29 0.95
N PRO A 380 -9.98 -32.42 0.25
CA PRO A 380 -9.29 -32.68 -1.01
C PRO A 380 -9.53 -31.54 -2.01
N LEU A 381 -8.46 -31.04 -2.61
CA LEU A 381 -8.54 -30.03 -3.65
C LEU A 381 -8.61 -30.74 -5.01
N ALA A 382 -9.80 -30.74 -5.60
CA ALA A 382 -10.05 -31.12 -6.98
C ALA A 382 -10.85 -29.98 -7.63
N LEU A 383 -10.36 -29.48 -8.76
CA LEU A 383 -10.94 -28.35 -9.45
C LEU A 383 -11.90 -28.80 -10.54
N ASN A 384 -12.96 -28.02 -10.73
CA ASN A 384 -13.84 -28.10 -11.88
C ASN A 384 -14.60 -26.77 -12.02
N PHE A 385 -14.44 -26.12 -13.16
CA PHE A 385 -14.96 -24.78 -13.42
C PHE A 385 -16.26 -24.87 -14.24
N PRO A 386 -17.25 -23.99 -14.01
CA PRO A 386 -18.38 -23.87 -14.93
C PRO A 386 -17.91 -23.42 -16.32
N ASP A 387 -18.57 -23.92 -17.37
CA ASP A 387 -18.19 -23.64 -18.77
C ASP A 387 -18.21 -22.15 -19.12
N SER A 388 -19.07 -21.37 -18.46
CA SER A 388 -19.14 -19.92 -18.65
C SER A 388 -17.84 -19.20 -18.29
N PHE A 389 -16.97 -19.79 -17.45
CA PHE A 389 -15.67 -19.22 -17.15
C PHE A 389 -14.77 -19.13 -18.39
N ALA A 390 -14.75 -20.17 -19.25
CA ALA A 390 -14.00 -20.14 -20.50
C ALA A 390 -14.49 -19.01 -21.43
N ARG A 391 -15.81 -18.77 -21.46
CA ARG A 391 -16.41 -17.65 -22.19
C ARG A 391 -15.99 -16.30 -21.61
N SER A 392 -16.00 -16.14 -20.29
CA SER A 392 -15.55 -14.91 -19.64
C SER A 392 -14.06 -14.62 -19.87
N VAL A 393 -13.21 -15.65 -19.84
CA VAL A 393 -11.80 -15.54 -20.22
C VAL A 393 -11.69 -15.06 -21.67
N LYS A 394 -12.43 -15.63 -22.62
CA LYS A 394 -12.43 -15.13 -24.01
C LYS A 394 -12.91 -13.66 -24.10
N ASN A 395 -14.01 -13.32 -23.43
CA ASN A 395 -14.60 -11.97 -23.41
C ASN A 395 -13.71 -10.91 -22.76
N ALA A 396 -12.83 -11.33 -21.85
CA ALA A 396 -11.85 -10.47 -21.19
C ALA A 396 -10.71 -10.03 -22.14
N GLY A 397 -10.55 -10.70 -23.29
CA GLY A 397 -9.54 -10.38 -24.29
C GLY A 397 -8.42 -11.41 -24.42
N PHE A 398 -8.53 -12.60 -23.82
CA PHE A 398 -7.54 -13.65 -24.02
C PHE A 398 -7.62 -14.28 -25.41
N ASP A 399 -6.47 -14.46 -26.05
CA ASP A 399 -6.35 -15.10 -27.36
C ASP A 399 -5.98 -16.57 -27.24
N PHE A 400 -5.15 -16.89 -26.26
CA PHE A 400 -4.57 -18.21 -26.06
C PHE A 400 -4.49 -18.57 -24.58
N VAL A 401 -4.75 -19.84 -24.25
CA VAL A 401 -4.47 -20.40 -22.92
C VAL A 401 -3.68 -21.70 -23.00
N THR A 402 -2.76 -21.88 -22.07
CA THR A 402 -2.16 -23.21 -21.85
C THR A 402 -3.04 -24.04 -20.92
N THR A 403 -3.23 -25.31 -21.25
CA THR A 403 -3.84 -26.34 -20.40
C THR A 403 -2.81 -27.34 -19.87
N ALA A 404 -1.52 -27.17 -20.20
CA ALA A 404 -0.43 -27.94 -19.58
C ALA A 404 -0.18 -27.40 -18.16
N GLN A 405 -0.88 -27.96 -17.19
CA GLN A 405 -0.81 -27.55 -15.78
C GLN A 405 -1.11 -28.74 -14.84
N ASN A 406 -0.97 -28.58 -13.52
CA ASN A 406 -1.12 -29.72 -12.61
C ASN A 406 -2.56 -30.19 -12.35
N HIS A 407 -3.55 -29.32 -12.42
CA HIS A 407 -4.97 -29.65 -12.36
C HIS A 407 -5.57 -30.23 -13.67
N LEU A 408 -4.77 -30.53 -14.71
CA LEU A 408 -5.26 -31.01 -16.01
C LEU A 408 -6.20 -32.23 -15.89
N LEU A 409 -5.85 -33.21 -15.06
CA LEU A 409 -6.61 -34.47 -14.90
C LEU A 409 -7.39 -34.54 -13.58
N ASP A 410 -7.72 -33.42 -12.94
CA ASP A 410 -8.50 -33.40 -11.69
C ASP A 410 -9.88 -34.09 -11.85
N CYS A 411 -10.48 -34.00 -13.04
CA CYS A 411 -11.70 -34.70 -13.44
C CYS A 411 -11.44 -35.91 -14.37
N GLY A 412 -10.21 -36.43 -14.37
CA GLY A 412 -9.77 -37.51 -15.24
C GLY A 412 -9.61 -37.11 -16.71
N VAL A 413 -9.28 -38.10 -17.56
CA VAL A 413 -9.05 -37.90 -19.00
C VAL A 413 -10.31 -37.38 -19.71
N GLU A 414 -11.50 -37.90 -19.38
CA GLU A 414 -12.77 -37.45 -19.96
C GLU A 414 -13.02 -35.95 -19.69
N GLY A 415 -12.80 -35.50 -18.45
CA GLY A 415 -12.93 -34.09 -18.08
C GLY A 415 -11.91 -33.19 -18.79
N ALA A 416 -10.67 -33.66 -18.94
CA ALA A 416 -9.64 -32.94 -19.70
C ALA A 416 -10.03 -32.78 -21.18
N MET A 417 -10.52 -33.84 -21.83
CA MET A 417 -10.93 -33.76 -23.25
C MET A 417 -12.12 -32.84 -23.44
N ARG A 418 -13.13 -32.93 -22.55
CA ARG A 418 -14.27 -32.02 -22.57
C ARG A 418 -13.84 -30.57 -22.39
N THR A 419 -12.84 -30.31 -21.54
CA THR A 419 -12.30 -28.96 -21.37
C THR A 419 -11.79 -28.41 -22.70
N LEU A 420 -11.06 -29.21 -23.49
CA LEU A 420 -10.60 -28.80 -24.82
C LEU A 420 -11.77 -28.52 -25.77
N ASP A 421 -12.84 -29.32 -25.71
CA ASP A 421 -14.04 -29.12 -26.53
C ASP A 421 -14.73 -27.78 -26.21
N ILE A 422 -14.83 -27.42 -24.92
CA ILE A 422 -15.39 -26.13 -24.49
C ILE A 422 -14.52 -24.96 -24.92
N LEU A 423 -13.20 -25.07 -24.83
CA LEU A 423 -12.27 -24.02 -25.27
C LEU A 423 -12.37 -23.79 -26.79
N ASP A 424 -12.49 -24.86 -27.57
CA ASP A 424 -12.73 -24.79 -29.02
C ASP A 424 -14.10 -24.16 -29.34
N GLU A 425 -15.16 -24.53 -28.61
CA GLU A 425 -16.52 -23.99 -28.78
C GLU A 425 -16.57 -22.46 -28.58
N VAL A 426 -15.87 -21.94 -27.56
CA VAL A 426 -15.82 -20.49 -27.28
C VAL A 426 -14.80 -19.75 -28.15
N GLY A 427 -14.03 -20.46 -28.99
CA GLY A 427 -13.03 -19.87 -29.88
C GLY A 427 -11.80 -19.33 -29.13
N LEU A 428 -11.44 -19.94 -27.99
CA LEU A 428 -10.23 -19.63 -27.24
C LEU A 428 -9.13 -20.62 -27.66
N LYS A 429 -8.05 -20.12 -28.29
CA LYS A 429 -6.97 -21.00 -28.74
C LYS A 429 -6.32 -21.66 -27.52
N HIS A 430 -5.94 -22.92 -27.63
CA HIS A 430 -5.30 -23.62 -26.53
C HIS A 430 -4.25 -24.62 -27.00
N LYS A 431 -3.34 -24.96 -26.08
CA LYS A 431 -2.36 -26.04 -26.24
C LYS A 431 -1.93 -26.54 -24.86
N GLY A 432 -1.46 -27.79 -24.79
CA GLY A 432 -0.90 -28.37 -23.57
C GLY A 432 -1.60 -29.64 -23.09
N GLY A 433 -2.90 -29.75 -23.32
CA GLY A 433 -3.66 -30.99 -23.34
C GLY A 433 -3.95 -31.43 -24.78
N TYR A 434 -4.07 -32.73 -25.04
CA TYR A 434 -4.36 -33.25 -26.39
C TYR A 434 -5.26 -34.47 -26.35
N ARG A 435 -6.21 -34.55 -27.30
CA ARG A 435 -7.14 -35.69 -27.46
C ARG A 435 -6.50 -36.90 -28.10
N ASN A 436 -5.45 -36.70 -28.87
CA ASN A 436 -4.72 -37.75 -29.56
C ASN A 436 -3.35 -37.25 -30.04
N GLN A 437 -2.51 -38.18 -30.52
CA GLN A 437 -1.17 -37.86 -31.01
C GLN A 437 -1.19 -36.91 -32.21
N LYS A 438 -2.17 -37.02 -33.11
CA LYS A 438 -2.28 -36.13 -34.28
C LYS A 438 -2.46 -34.67 -33.87
N GLU A 439 -3.24 -34.40 -32.83
CA GLU A 439 -3.42 -33.05 -32.27
C GLU A 439 -2.16 -32.55 -31.55
N LYS A 440 -1.42 -33.45 -30.87
CA LYS A 440 -0.11 -33.14 -30.29
C LYS A 440 0.92 -32.77 -31.34
N ASP A 441 0.93 -33.47 -32.48
CA ASP A 441 1.87 -33.24 -33.59
C ASP A 441 1.54 -31.98 -34.42
N GLN A 442 0.39 -31.34 -34.22
CA GLN A 442 0.08 -30.07 -34.88
C GLN A 442 1.03 -28.97 -34.40
N LEU A 443 1.72 -28.35 -35.36
CA LEU A 443 2.69 -27.29 -35.13
C LEU A 443 2.05 -26.09 -34.42
N PRO A 444 2.56 -25.65 -33.25
CA PRO A 444 1.95 -24.58 -32.47
C PRO A 444 2.43 -23.21 -32.93
N ILE A 445 2.25 -22.88 -34.22
CA ILE A 445 2.73 -21.63 -34.83
C ILE A 445 1.54 -20.72 -35.12
N TYR A 446 1.65 -19.47 -34.66
CA TYR A 446 0.63 -18.44 -34.80
C TYR A 446 1.21 -17.23 -35.53
N ASP A 447 0.44 -16.65 -36.46
CA ASP A 447 0.77 -15.34 -37.03
C ASP A 447 0.26 -14.25 -36.09
N ILE A 448 1.17 -13.44 -35.56
CA ILE A 448 0.87 -12.32 -34.67
C ILE A 448 1.49 -11.07 -35.30
N LYS A 449 0.63 -10.24 -35.92
CA LYS A 449 1.05 -9.02 -36.65
C LYS A 449 2.14 -9.29 -37.71
N GLY A 450 2.07 -10.43 -38.38
CA GLY A 450 3.04 -10.83 -39.40
C GLY A 450 4.30 -11.53 -38.89
N LEU A 451 4.43 -11.71 -37.56
CA LEU A 451 5.47 -12.57 -36.96
C LEU A 451 4.96 -14.00 -36.83
N LYS A 452 5.75 -14.99 -37.26
CA LYS A 452 5.53 -16.41 -36.94
C LYS A 452 6.04 -16.70 -35.53
N VAL A 453 5.11 -16.82 -34.58
CA VAL A 453 5.39 -17.10 -33.18
C VAL A 453 5.05 -18.57 -32.86
N ALA A 454 6.06 -19.34 -32.49
CA ALA A 454 5.89 -20.73 -32.07
C ALA A 454 5.72 -20.82 -30.54
N ILE A 455 4.71 -21.54 -30.05
CA ILE A 455 4.41 -21.64 -28.61
C ILE A 455 4.49 -23.10 -28.13
N LEU A 456 5.53 -23.42 -27.37
CA LEU A 456 5.70 -24.73 -26.73
C LEU A 456 5.13 -24.71 -25.31
N THR A 457 4.36 -25.72 -24.94
CA THR A 457 3.71 -25.82 -23.62
C THR A 457 4.15 -27.09 -22.89
N TYR A 458 4.49 -26.97 -21.62
CA TYR A 458 4.90 -28.11 -20.79
C TYR A 458 4.34 -28.02 -19.38
N THR A 459 4.18 -29.16 -18.70
CA THR A 459 3.81 -29.21 -17.27
C THR A 459 4.69 -30.17 -16.50
N ARG A 460 4.99 -29.88 -15.24
CA ARG A 460 5.81 -30.78 -14.42
C ARG A 460 5.10 -32.07 -13.99
N LYS A 461 3.77 -32.06 -13.93
CA LYS A 461 2.92 -33.20 -13.50
C LYS A 461 1.44 -32.90 -13.72
N SER A 462 0.57 -33.87 -13.44
CA SER A 462 -0.83 -33.64 -13.03
C SER A 462 -1.11 -34.25 -11.65
N ASN A 463 -1.91 -33.59 -10.83
CA ASN A 463 -2.23 -34.00 -9.47
C ASN A 463 -2.97 -35.35 -9.48
N GLY A 464 -2.55 -36.26 -8.60
CA GLY A 464 -3.08 -37.63 -8.56
C GLY A 464 -2.46 -38.61 -9.56
N TYR A 465 -1.53 -38.17 -10.42
CA TYR A 465 -0.86 -39.02 -11.41
C TYR A 465 0.68 -38.94 -11.30
N ASP A 466 1.36 -40.08 -11.38
CA ASP A 466 2.81 -40.14 -11.45
C ASP A 466 3.33 -39.74 -12.83
N ASN A 467 4.54 -39.19 -12.92
CA ASN A 467 5.13 -38.79 -14.21
C ASN A 467 5.23 -39.95 -15.21
N ASP A 468 5.53 -41.17 -14.73
CA ASP A 468 5.58 -42.38 -15.55
C ASP A 468 4.25 -42.64 -16.29
N TYR A 469 3.10 -42.20 -15.74
CA TYR A 469 1.79 -42.33 -16.39
C TYR A 469 1.78 -41.66 -17.77
N PHE A 470 2.36 -40.47 -17.90
CA PHE A 470 2.40 -39.69 -19.14
C PHE A 470 3.58 -40.07 -20.05
N LEU A 471 4.47 -40.95 -19.61
CA LEU A 471 5.56 -41.47 -20.46
C LEU A 471 5.20 -42.79 -21.14
N LYS A 472 4.14 -43.47 -20.66
CA LYS A 472 3.58 -44.66 -21.30
C LYS A 472 3.01 -44.34 -22.68
N LYS A 473 3.18 -45.26 -23.64
CA LYS A 473 2.83 -45.06 -25.05
C LYS A 473 1.37 -44.66 -25.24
N GLU A 474 0.45 -45.25 -24.47
CA GLU A 474 -0.98 -44.99 -24.51
C GLU A 474 -1.36 -43.57 -24.06
N ASN A 475 -0.58 -42.96 -23.16
CA ASN A 475 -0.91 -41.70 -22.50
C ASN A 475 0.04 -40.55 -22.88
N LYS A 476 1.15 -40.83 -23.56
CA LYS A 476 2.17 -39.84 -23.95
C LYS A 476 1.62 -38.69 -24.76
N HIS A 477 0.51 -38.89 -25.45
CA HIS A 477 -0.15 -37.82 -26.19
C HIS A 477 -0.84 -36.80 -25.27
N LEU A 478 -1.27 -37.17 -24.05
CA LEU A 478 -2.16 -36.34 -23.23
C LEU A 478 -1.59 -34.96 -22.88
N THR A 479 -0.27 -34.87 -22.64
CA THR A 479 0.44 -33.61 -22.38
C THR A 479 1.94 -33.75 -22.69
N SER A 480 2.70 -32.67 -22.58
CA SER A 480 4.17 -32.70 -22.64
C SER A 480 4.73 -32.42 -21.24
N LEU A 481 5.54 -33.36 -20.73
CA LEU A 481 6.06 -33.30 -19.36
C LEU A 481 7.42 -32.60 -19.25
N LEU A 482 7.66 -31.99 -18.09
CA LEU A 482 8.98 -31.73 -17.53
C LEU A 482 9.16 -32.55 -16.26
N VAL A 483 10.38 -32.96 -15.95
CA VAL A 483 10.69 -33.70 -14.71
C VAL A 483 11.89 -33.08 -14.00
N SER A 484 12.05 -33.38 -12.70
CA SER A 484 13.21 -32.87 -11.94
C SER A 484 14.52 -33.40 -12.54
N PRO A 485 15.64 -32.67 -12.47
CA PRO A 485 16.96 -33.19 -12.88
C PRO A 485 17.36 -34.52 -12.22
N GLU A 486 16.82 -34.82 -11.04
CA GLU A 486 17.04 -36.06 -10.30
C GLU A 486 16.09 -37.20 -10.70
N ASP A 487 15.11 -36.95 -11.56
CA ASP A 487 14.17 -37.96 -12.04
C ASP A 487 14.88 -38.93 -13.00
N LYS A 488 14.62 -40.24 -12.86
CA LYS A 488 15.20 -41.29 -13.71
C LYS A 488 14.93 -41.08 -15.21
N ASN A 489 13.86 -40.37 -15.56
CA ASN A 489 13.44 -40.11 -16.93
C ASN A 489 13.96 -38.77 -17.48
N PHE A 490 14.77 -38.01 -16.74
CA PHE A 490 15.18 -36.64 -17.11
C PHE A 490 15.83 -36.56 -18.50
N GLU A 491 16.79 -37.42 -18.82
CA GLU A 491 17.46 -37.39 -20.13
C GLU A 491 16.49 -37.73 -21.28
N GLN A 492 15.55 -38.67 -21.08
CA GLN A 492 14.52 -38.99 -22.07
C GLN A 492 13.61 -37.77 -22.32
N VAL A 493 13.15 -37.12 -21.25
CA VAL A 493 12.27 -35.94 -21.34
C VAL A 493 13.02 -34.77 -21.98
N LYS A 494 14.29 -34.58 -21.63
CA LYS A 494 15.17 -33.57 -22.23
C LYS A 494 15.35 -33.80 -23.73
N ASP A 495 15.50 -35.05 -24.17
CA ASP A 495 15.60 -35.37 -25.60
C ASP A 495 14.26 -35.18 -26.34
N ASP A 496 13.13 -35.41 -25.69
CA ASP A 496 11.81 -35.07 -26.25
C ASP A 496 11.65 -33.55 -26.42
N VAL A 497 12.06 -32.74 -25.43
CA VAL A 497 12.08 -31.27 -25.55
C VAL A 497 12.99 -30.81 -26.70
N LYS A 498 14.19 -31.37 -26.84
CA LYS A 498 15.09 -31.03 -27.98
C LYS A 498 14.41 -31.30 -29.32
N LYS A 499 13.73 -32.44 -29.47
CA LYS A 499 13.01 -32.79 -30.71
C LYS A 499 11.89 -31.79 -31.01
N ASP A 500 11.15 -31.35 -30.00
CA ASP A 500 10.11 -30.33 -30.19
C ASP A 500 10.71 -29.04 -30.78
N PHE A 501 11.85 -28.57 -30.25
CA PHE A 501 12.58 -27.43 -30.80
C PHE A 501 13.12 -27.69 -32.21
N GLU A 502 13.68 -28.87 -32.48
CA GLU A 502 14.17 -29.24 -33.82
C GLU A 502 13.05 -29.25 -34.87
N ILE A 503 11.86 -29.71 -34.50
CA ILE A 503 10.67 -29.71 -35.38
C ILE A 503 10.25 -28.27 -35.66
N ILE A 504 10.09 -27.46 -34.63
CA ILE A 504 9.61 -26.07 -34.77
C ILE A 504 10.60 -25.20 -35.55
N LYS A 505 11.91 -25.36 -35.31
CA LYS A 505 12.94 -24.59 -36.02
C LYS A 505 12.92 -24.79 -37.54
N LYS A 506 12.44 -25.94 -38.04
CA LYS A 506 12.30 -26.19 -39.50
C LYS A 506 11.31 -25.24 -40.17
N GLU A 507 10.38 -24.68 -39.40
CA GLU A 507 9.37 -23.74 -39.90
C GLU A 507 9.84 -22.27 -39.91
N ASN A 508 11.08 -22.04 -39.48
CA ASN A 508 11.70 -20.71 -39.34
C ASN A 508 10.79 -19.71 -38.61
N PRO A 509 10.45 -19.95 -37.33
CA PRO A 509 9.71 -18.97 -36.54
C PRO A 509 10.57 -17.75 -36.23
N ASP A 510 9.94 -16.58 -36.17
CA ASP A 510 10.59 -15.32 -35.78
C ASP A 510 10.83 -15.28 -34.26
N CYS A 511 9.92 -15.90 -33.49
CA CYS A 511 9.98 -15.99 -32.04
C CYS A 511 9.56 -17.39 -31.55
N ILE A 512 10.34 -17.96 -30.62
CA ILE A 512 9.98 -19.20 -29.91
C ILE A 512 9.64 -18.89 -28.45
N VAL A 513 8.38 -19.12 -28.07
CA VAL A 513 7.84 -18.97 -26.72
C VAL A 513 7.73 -20.34 -26.06
N VAL A 514 8.18 -20.46 -24.81
CA VAL A 514 7.99 -21.65 -23.99
C VAL A 514 7.13 -21.29 -22.77
N LEU A 515 6.09 -22.07 -22.52
CA LEU A 515 5.14 -21.94 -21.41
C LEU A 515 5.26 -23.15 -20.46
N PRO A 516 6.27 -23.20 -19.58
CA PRO A 516 6.41 -24.30 -18.64
C PRO A 516 5.64 -24.04 -17.34
N HIS A 517 4.79 -24.98 -16.93
CA HIS A 517 4.12 -24.98 -15.63
C HIS A 517 4.96 -25.76 -14.60
N MET A 518 5.84 -25.06 -13.89
CA MET A 518 6.92 -25.67 -13.10
C MET A 518 7.36 -24.83 -11.89
N GLY A 519 8.08 -25.48 -10.97
CA GLY A 519 8.62 -24.85 -9.77
C GLY A 519 7.91 -25.23 -8.48
N GLN A 520 8.35 -24.63 -7.38
CA GLN A 520 7.81 -24.89 -6.06
C GLN A 520 6.78 -23.83 -5.66
N GLN A 521 5.60 -24.30 -5.25
CA GLN A 521 4.52 -23.44 -4.77
C GLN A 521 4.93 -22.54 -3.59
N PHE A 522 4.43 -21.32 -3.62
CA PHE A 522 4.52 -20.27 -2.61
C PHE A 522 5.95 -19.80 -2.31
N ARG A 523 6.79 -19.72 -3.36
CA ARG A 523 8.14 -19.16 -3.28
C ARG A 523 8.31 -18.01 -4.27
N HIS A 524 8.85 -16.90 -3.78
CA HIS A 524 9.19 -15.72 -4.60
C HIS A 524 10.54 -15.81 -5.33
N SER A 525 11.20 -16.96 -5.27
CA SER A 525 12.47 -17.21 -5.96
C SER A 525 12.38 -18.52 -6.74
N PRO A 526 12.92 -18.58 -7.97
CA PRO A 526 12.92 -19.80 -8.76
C PRO A 526 13.75 -20.89 -8.08
N ASP A 527 13.33 -22.14 -8.23
CA ASP A 527 14.05 -23.31 -7.70
C ASP A 527 15.05 -23.92 -8.70
N SER A 528 15.69 -25.02 -8.31
CA SER A 528 16.69 -25.71 -9.14
C SER A 528 16.08 -26.35 -10.40
N MET A 529 14.83 -26.83 -10.33
CA MET A 529 14.13 -27.39 -11.48
C MET A 529 13.83 -26.29 -12.51
N GLN A 530 13.33 -25.14 -12.05
CA GLN A 530 13.08 -23.98 -12.91
C GLN A 530 14.37 -23.50 -13.58
N THR A 531 15.45 -23.40 -12.81
CA THR A 531 16.76 -22.97 -13.31
C THR A 531 17.27 -23.91 -14.40
N ALA A 532 17.27 -25.22 -14.14
CA ALA A 532 17.78 -26.24 -15.07
C ALA A 532 16.99 -26.29 -16.39
N TRP A 533 15.65 -26.24 -16.34
CA TRP A 533 14.84 -26.23 -17.55
C TRP A 533 14.95 -24.92 -18.32
N CYS A 534 15.02 -23.77 -17.63
CA CYS A 534 15.29 -22.50 -18.30
C CYS A 534 16.63 -22.52 -19.05
N ASP A 535 17.69 -23.06 -18.44
CA ASP A 535 18.99 -23.21 -19.12
C ASP A 535 18.87 -24.07 -20.38
N ILE A 536 18.17 -25.20 -20.31
CA ILE A 536 17.93 -26.06 -21.47
C ILE A 536 17.14 -25.32 -22.56
N PHE A 537 16.06 -24.62 -22.22
CA PHE A 537 15.26 -23.88 -23.20
C PHE A 537 16.06 -22.75 -23.85
N VAL A 538 16.89 -22.04 -23.08
CA VAL A 538 17.82 -21.03 -23.63
C VAL A 538 18.80 -21.69 -24.59
N GLU A 539 19.45 -22.79 -24.21
CA GLU A 539 20.36 -23.54 -25.09
C GLU A 539 19.65 -24.04 -26.36
N GLN A 540 18.37 -24.43 -26.26
CA GLN A 540 17.58 -24.84 -27.41
C GLN A 540 17.08 -23.66 -28.26
N GLY A 541 17.36 -22.41 -27.89
CA GLY A 541 17.05 -21.23 -28.70
C GLY A 541 15.65 -20.65 -28.48
N ALA A 542 15.11 -20.78 -27.26
CA ALA A 542 13.93 -20.01 -26.85
C ALA A 542 14.25 -18.50 -26.85
N ASP A 543 13.26 -17.68 -27.20
CA ASP A 543 13.33 -16.22 -27.10
C ASP A 543 12.57 -15.71 -25.86
N LEU A 544 11.46 -16.36 -25.54
CA LEU A 544 10.62 -16.08 -24.37
C LEU A 544 10.38 -17.36 -23.56
N ILE A 545 10.55 -17.30 -22.24
CA ILE A 545 10.19 -18.37 -21.32
C ILE A 545 9.20 -17.77 -20.30
N LEU A 546 7.92 -18.12 -20.42
CA LEU A 546 6.84 -17.58 -19.62
C LEU A 546 6.31 -18.69 -18.71
N SER A 547 6.98 -18.85 -17.57
CA SER A 547 6.72 -19.89 -16.59
C SER A 547 5.62 -19.46 -15.60
N ASP A 548 4.93 -20.45 -15.06
CA ASP A 548 3.94 -20.29 -13.98
C ASP A 548 3.92 -21.54 -13.08
N HIS A 549 3.00 -21.59 -12.09
CA HIS A 549 2.76 -22.64 -11.07
C HIS A 549 3.06 -22.24 -9.62
N PRO A 550 4.11 -21.45 -9.31
CA PRO A 550 4.43 -21.12 -7.93
C PRO A 550 3.32 -20.42 -7.14
N HIS A 551 2.25 -19.91 -7.78
CA HIS A 551 1.20 -19.11 -7.13
C HIS A 551 1.76 -17.91 -6.33
N ALA A 552 2.92 -17.42 -6.74
CA ALA A 552 3.66 -16.35 -6.09
C ALA A 552 4.50 -15.62 -7.14
N VAL A 553 4.50 -14.29 -7.11
CA VAL A 553 5.34 -13.51 -8.04
C VAL A 553 6.80 -13.92 -7.93
N GLN A 554 7.46 -14.11 -9.06
CA GLN A 554 8.88 -14.44 -9.19
C GLN A 554 9.57 -13.50 -10.19
N PRO A 555 10.91 -13.42 -10.18
CA PRO A 555 11.66 -12.41 -10.93
C PRO A 555 11.42 -12.42 -12.44
N TYR A 556 11.49 -11.23 -13.05
CA TYR A 556 11.91 -11.11 -14.44
C TYR A 556 13.43 -11.23 -14.55
N GLU A 557 13.87 -11.85 -15.63
CA GLU A 557 15.28 -12.08 -15.92
C GLU A 557 15.56 -11.94 -17.42
N TRP A 558 16.55 -11.12 -17.74
CA TRP A 558 17.20 -11.14 -19.05
C TRP A 558 18.40 -12.08 -18.98
N ARG A 559 18.34 -13.21 -19.69
CA ARG A 559 19.43 -14.18 -19.75
C ARG A 559 20.08 -14.14 -21.13
N LYS A 560 21.41 -14.07 -21.16
CA LYS A 560 22.16 -14.08 -22.42
C LYS A 560 22.31 -15.51 -22.94
N ASN A 561 21.91 -15.75 -24.17
CA ASN A 561 22.23 -16.96 -24.89
C ASN A 561 23.64 -16.83 -25.49
N LEU A 562 24.61 -17.55 -24.91
CA LEU A 562 26.01 -17.47 -25.35
C LEU A 562 26.26 -18.07 -26.74
N GLN A 563 25.45 -19.04 -27.16
CA GLN A 563 25.60 -19.72 -28.45
C GLN A 563 25.07 -18.86 -29.60
N HIS A 564 23.99 -18.12 -29.36
CA HIS A 564 23.31 -17.30 -30.38
C HIS A 564 23.57 -15.80 -30.23
N ASN A 565 24.32 -15.39 -29.21
CA ASN A 565 24.58 -13.99 -28.84
C ASN A 565 23.29 -13.14 -28.80
N SER A 566 22.19 -13.73 -28.33
CA SER A 566 20.88 -13.11 -28.17
C SER A 566 20.50 -13.01 -26.69
N ASN A 567 19.48 -12.21 -26.38
CA ASN A 567 18.91 -12.11 -25.03
C ASN A 567 17.57 -12.84 -25.01
N VAL A 568 17.37 -13.65 -23.98
CA VAL A 568 16.12 -14.37 -23.70
C VAL A 568 15.45 -13.69 -22.51
N LEU A 569 14.16 -13.41 -22.63
CA LEU A 569 13.36 -12.91 -21.52
C LEU A 569 12.69 -14.08 -20.80
N ILE A 570 12.92 -14.17 -19.50
CA ILE A 570 12.35 -15.19 -18.63
C ILE A 570 11.44 -14.50 -17.62
N ILE A 571 10.18 -14.91 -17.60
CA ILE A 571 9.21 -14.60 -16.54
C ILE A 571 9.02 -15.88 -15.75
N HIS A 572 9.52 -15.92 -14.51
CA HIS A 572 9.51 -17.16 -13.72
C HIS A 572 8.12 -17.51 -13.16
N CYS A 573 7.34 -16.51 -12.75
CA CYS A 573 5.95 -16.66 -12.32
C CYS A 573 5.33 -15.26 -12.10
N PRO A 574 4.23 -14.90 -12.76
CA PRO A 574 3.50 -13.65 -12.50
C PRO A 574 2.53 -13.76 -11.30
N GLY A 575 2.34 -14.95 -10.74
CA GLY A 575 1.41 -15.19 -9.63
C GLY A 575 -0.04 -15.37 -10.10
N ASN A 576 -0.95 -15.59 -9.17
CA ASN A 576 -2.34 -15.92 -9.50
C ASN A 576 -3.08 -14.72 -10.12
N PHE A 577 -3.50 -14.83 -11.38
CA PHE A 577 -4.21 -13.74 -12.05
C PHE A 577 -5.65 -13.63 -11.56
N VAL A 578 -6.40 -14.73 -11.56
CA VAL A 578 -7.77 -14.83 -11.00
C VAL A 578 -7.76 -15.89 -9.92
N ASN A 579 -8.00 -15.50 -8.65
CA ASN A 579 -8.05 -16.42 -7.51
C ASN A 579 -8.67 -15.78 -6.26
N SER A 580 -8.97 -16.60 -5.25
CA SER A 580 -9.41 -16.16 -3.91
C SER A 580 -8.37 -16.36 -2.79
N TYR A 581 -7.21 -16.92 -3.11
CA TYR A 581 -6.22 -17.35 -2.14
C TYR A 581 -5.30 -16.21 -1.70
N THR A 582 -5.40 -15.82 -0.44
CA THR A 582 -4.66 -14.66 0.10
C THR A 582 -3.47 -15.04 1.00
N ALA A 583 -3.37 -16.31 1.41
CA ALA A 583 -2.26 -16.74 2.27
C ALA A 583 -0.95 -16.84 1.47
N LYS A 584 0.20 -16.68 2.14
CA LYS A 584 1.53 -16.72 1.51
C LYS A 584 1.65 -15.83 0.26
N ASP A 585 1.02 -14.66 0.32
CA ASP A 585 1.06 -13.64 -0.73
C ASP A 585 0.41 -14.05 -2.07
N GLY A 586 -0.51 -15.02 -2.07
CA GLY A 586 -1.24 -15.44 -3.28
C GLY A 586 -2.20 -14.39 -3.86
N ASP A 587 -2.43 -13.30 -3.13
CA ASP A 587 -3.17 -12.10 -3.53
C ASP A 587 -2.30 -11.10 -4.32
N ALA A 588 -0.99 -11.33 -4.40
CA ALA A 588 -0.05 -10.54 -5.19
C ALA A 588 0.19 -11.19 -6.55
N SER A 589 -0.07 -10.47 -7.63
CA SER A 589 0.22 -10.92 -8.98
C SER A 589 0.61 -9.77 -9.90
N ALA A 590 0.88 -10.07 -11.16
CA ALA A 590 1.14 -9.08 -12.19
C ALA A 590 0.59 -9.53 -13.55
N LEU A 591 0.29 -8.55 -14.39
CA LEU A 591 0.17 -8.73 -15.84
C LEU A 591 1.46 -8.24 -16.48
N SER A 592 2.00 -9.03 -17.41
CA SER A 592 3.24 -8.73 -18.12
C SER A 592 2.96 -8.38 -19.57
N HIS A 593 3.38 -7.20 -20.03
CA HIS A 593 3.44 -6.88 -21.47
C HIS A 593 4.85 -7.09 -21.99
N LEU A 594 5.03 -7.99 -22.93
CA LEU A 594 6.29 -8.30 -23.58
C LEU A 594 6.31 -7.63 -24.96
N TYR A 595 7.39 -6.91 -25.26
CA TYR A 595 7.52 -6.17 -26.52
C TYR A 595 8.57 -6.82 -27.41
N LEU A 596 8.12 -7.23 -28.60
CA LEU A 596 8.95 -7.82 -29.65
C LEU A 596 9.23 -6.79 -30.73
N ASP A 597 10.45 -6.80 -31.27
CA ASP A 597 10.79 -6.01 -32.44
C ASP A 597 10.02 -6.56 -33.67
N PRO A 598 9.28 -5.72 -34.41
CA PRO A 598 8.39 -6.19 -35.47
C PRO A 598 9.12 -6.75 -36.70
N ASN A 599 10.43 -6.52 -36.84
CA ASN A 599 11.21 -7.01 -37.98
C ASN A 599 11.96 -8.30 -37.66
N THR A 600 12.31 -8.50 -36.39
CA THR A 600 13.18 -9.62 -35.97
C THR A 600 12.49 -10.62 -35.05
N GLY A 601 11.32 -10.28 -34.49
CA GLY A 601 10.61 -11.09 -33.51
C GLY A 601 11.30 -11.18 -32.14
N LYS A 602 12.42 -10.48 -31.92
CA LYS A 602 13.20 -10.58 -30.69
C LYS A 602 12.68 -9.66 -29.58
N PRO A 603 12.64 -10.14 -28.32
CA PRO A 603 12.17 -9.33 -27.20
C PRO A 603 13.17 -8.23 -26.86
N PHE A 604 12.67 -7.04 -26.58
CA PHE A 604 13.51 -5.90 -26.18
C PHE A 604 13.07 -5.20 -24.90
N ALA A 605 11.82 -5.39 -24.48
CA ALA A 605 11.31 -4.84 -23.24
C ALA A 605 10.22 -5.72 -22.64
N VAL A 606 10.04 -5.60 -21.33
CA VAL A 606 8.87 -6.10 -20.59
C VAL A 606 8.32 -4.99 -19.71
N ALA A 607 7.00 -4.89 -19.61
CA ALA A 607 6.31 -4.04 -18.65
C ALA A 607 5.54 -4.87 -17.62
N CYS A 608 5.68 -4.53 -16.35
CA CYS A 608 4.88 -5.09 -15.26
C CYS A 608 3.71 -4.16 -14.93
N VAL A 609 2.50 -4.71 -14.86
CA VAL A 609 1.32 -4.09 -14.22
C VAL A 609 1.06 -4.87 -12.92
N PRO A 610 1.43 -4.33 -11.75
CA PRO A 610 1.16 -4.98 -10.46
C PRO A 610 -0.34 -5.05 -10.17
N LEU A 611 -0.78 -6.21 -9.67
CA LEU A 611 -2.17 -6.50 -9.38
C LEU A 611 -2.35 -6.95 -7.93
N PHE A 612 -3.52 -6.67 -7.38
CA PHE A 612 -3.98 -7.16 -6.09
C PHE A 612 -5.31 -7.88 -6.26
N ALA A 613 -5.38 -9.15 -5.85
CA ALA A 613 -6.64 -9.89 -5.80
C ALA A 613 -7.43 -9.49 -4.53
N HIS A 614 -8.63 -8.94 -4.70
CA HIS A 614 -9.47 -8.40 -3.63
C HIS A 614 -10.82 -9.13 -3.48
N SER A 615 -11.38 -9.24 -2.26
CA SER A 615 -12.59 -10.05 -2.02
C SER A 615 -13.53 -9.74 -0.82
N TYR A 616 -13.48 -8.58 -0.13
CA TYR A 616 -14.08 -8.53 1.22
C TYR A 616 -15.44 -7.84 1.40
N LEU A 617 -15.88 -6.96 0.50
CA LEU A 617 -17.11 -6.18 0.73
C LEU A 617 -18.27 -6.49 -0.21
N ASP A 618 -17.99 -6.97 -1.42
CA ASP A 618 -19.00 -7.37 -2.40
C ASP A 618 -18.90 -8.84 -2.81
N GLU A 619 -18.00 -9.62 -2.17
CA GLU A 619 -17.75 -11.03 -2.45
C GLU A 619 -17.33 -11.32 -3.91
N ASN A 620 -17.04 -10.28 -4.70
CA ASN A 620 -16.61 -10.38 -6.09
C ASN A 620 -15.09 -10.30 -6.18
N TYR A 621 -14.47 -11.45 -6.44
CA TYR A 621 -13.03 -11.55 -6.65
C TYR A 621 -12.64 -10.81 -7.93
N LYS A 622 -11.78 -9.81 -7.80
CA LYS A 622 -11.30 -9.00 -8.93
C LYS A 622 -9.80 -8.84 -8.86
N SER A 623 -9.16 -8.91 -10.03
CA SER A 623 -7.76 -8.54 -10.20
C SER A 623 -7.70 -7.02 -10.34
N LEU A 624 -7.22 -6.32 -9.32
CA LEU A 624 -7.20 -4.86 -9.28
C LEU A 624 -5.79 -4.33 -9.59
N PRO A 625 -5.61 -3.55 -10.67
CA PRO A 625 -4.38 -2.82 -10.91
C PRO A 625 -4.07 -1.86 -9.76
N LEU A 626 -2.85 -1.91 -9.21
CA LEU A 626 -2.49 -1.07 -8.07
C LEU A 626 -2.54 0.42 -8.40
N PHE A 627 -2.20 0.78 -9.65
CA PHE A 627 -2.30 2.14 -10.13
C PHE A 627 -3.73 2.68 -10.07
N ASP A 628 -4.69 1.87 -10.51
CA ASP A 628 -6.11 2.22 -10.47
C ASP A 628 -6.61 2.31 -9.02
N ILE A 629 -6.16 1.44 -8.13
CA ILE A 629 -6.48 1.53 -6.68
C ILE A 629 -6.04 2.88 -6.08
N VAL A 630 -4.89 3.40 -6.49
CA VAL A 630 -4.36 4.66 -5.94
C VAL A 630 -5.03 5.88 -6.57
N HIS A 631 -5.32 5.84 -7.87
CA HIS A 631 -5.77 7.01 -8.64
C HIS A 631 -7.28 7.07 -8.88
N ASN A 632 -8.01 5.96 -8.74
CA ASN A 632 -9.47 5.93 -8.88
C ASN A 632 -10.14 5.95 -7.49
N PRO A 633 -10.82 7.04 -7.11
CA PRO A 633 -11.51 7.14 -5.82
C PRO A 633 -12.59 6.08 -5.62
N GLU A 634 -13.27 5.64 -6.68
CA GLU A 634 -14.33 4.62 -6.58
C GLU A 634 -13.74 3.29 -6.12
N ILE A 635 -12.69 2.82 -6.80
CA ILE A 635 -11.96 1.60 -6.41
C ILE A 635 -11.35 1.79 -5.03
N ARG A 636 -10.68 2.92 -4.78
CA ARG A 636 -10.04 3.19 -3.49
C ARG A 636 -11.03 3.12 -2.33
N ASN A 637 -12.26 3.60 -2.53
CA ASN A 637 -13.31 3.62 -1.52
C ASN A 637 -13.90 2.23 -1.23
N THR A 638 -13.69 1.25 -2.11
CA THR A 638 -14.02 -0.16 -1.84
C THR A 638 -13.02 -0.83 -0.88
N LEU A 639 -11.85 -0.22 -0.65
CA LEU A 639 -10.80 -0.80 0.20
C LEU A 639 -10.76 -0.14 1.58
N SER A 640 -10.78 -0.97 2.62
CA SER A 640 -10.42 -0.55 3.98
C SER A 640 -8.97 -0.06 4.05
N THR A 641 -8.63 0.65 5.13
CA THR A 641 -7.24 1.11 5.33
C THR A 641 -6.24 -0.05 5.44
N LEU A 642 -6.67 -1.22 5.94
CA LEU A 642 -5.78 -2.38 6.07
C LEU A 642 -5.56 -3.09 4.75
N GLU A 643 -6.58 -3.15 3.90
CA GLU A 643 -6.41 -3.63 2.53
C GLU A 643 -5.56 -2.67 1.73
N PHE A 644 -5.71 -1.37 1.94
CA PHE A 644 -4.82 -0.41 1.31
C PHE A 644 -3.39 -0.50 1.87
N ASP A 645 -3.19 -0.82 3.15
CA ASP A 645 -1.86 -1.11 3.68
C ASP A 645 -1.30 -2.42 3.07
N ARG A 646 -2.13 -3.44 2.84
CA ARG A 646 -1.76 -4.66 2.09
C ARG A 646 -1.40 -4.34 0.64
N VAL A 647 -2.13 -3.47 -0.04
CA VAL A 647 -1.81 -2.99 -1.39
C VAL A 647 -0.40 -2.38 -1.46
N LYS A 648 0.04 -1.66 -0.42
CA LYS A 648 1.42 -1.15 -0.34
C LYS A 648 2.45 -2.27 -0.21
N GLU A 649 2.15 -3.27 0.61
CA GLU A 649 3.02 -4.45 0.76
C GLU A 649 3.09 -5.25 -0.55
N VAL A 650 1.96 -5.44 -1.23
CA VAL A 650 1.88 -6.10 -2.54
C VAL A 650 2.68 -5.31 -3.57
N HIS A 651 2.57 -3.99 -3.58
CA HIS A 651 3.37 -3.14 -4.48
C HIS A 651 4.87 -3.33 -4.25
N GLU A 652 5.33 -3.21 -3.00
CA GLU A 652 6.74 -3.42 -2.63
C GLU A 652 7.23 -4.84 -2.97
N LEU A 653 6.38 -5.85 -2.76
CA LEU A 653 6.66 -7.25 -3.04
C LEU A 653 6.80 -7.52 -4.55
N VAL A 654 5.83 -7.07 -5.34
CA VAL A 654 5.79 -7.26 -6.79
C VAL A 654 6.97 -6.55 -7.43
N THR A 655 7.19 -5.26 -7.14
CA THR A 655 8.32 -4.53 -7.75
C THR A 655 9.66 -5.07 -7.25
N GLY A 656 9.78 -5.35 -5.95
CA GLY A 656 11.00 -5.89 -5.36
C GLY A 656 11.39 -7.24 -5.93
N THR A 657 10.42 -8.12 -6.17
CA THR A 657 10.66 -9.47 -6.68
C THR A 657 10.82 -9.47 -8.20
N MET A 658 9.83 -8.94 -8.92
CA MET A 658 9.77 -9.02 -10.38
C MET A 658 10.79 -8.09 -11.03
N LEU A 659 10.87 -6.84 -10.58
CA LEU A 659 11.76 -5.82 -11.17
C LEU A 659 13.14 -5.78 -10.49
N GLY A 660 13.29 -6.40 -9.32
CA GLY A 660 14.50 -6.29 -8.50
C GLY A 660 14.65 -4.94 -7.78
N GLU A 661 13.58 -4.14 -7.73
CA GLU A 661 13.57 -2.80 -7.13
C GLU A 661 12.36 -2.65 -6.22
N THR A 662 12.58 -2.54 -4.91
CA THR A 662 11.48 -2.32 -3.95
C THR A 662 11.05 -0.86 -4.00
N LEU A 663 9.86 -0.60 -4.52
CA LEU A 663 9.31 0.74 -4.70
C LEU A 663 8.16 0.95 -3.71
N PRO A 664 8.14 2.08 -2.98
CA PRO A 664 7.00 2.42 -2.12
C PRO A 664 5.79 2.86 -2.96
N ILE A 665 4.60 2.83 -2.37
CA ILE A 665 3.33 3.09 -3.06
C ILE A 665 3.21 4.50 -3.69
N ASP A 666 3.97 5.49 -3.20
CA ASP A 666 4.00 6.81 -3.81
C ASP A 666 4.78 6.83 -5.14
N HIS A 667 5.52 5.76 -5.47
CA HIS A 667 6.12 5.52 -6.78
C HIS A 667 5.21 4.65 -7.66
N VAL A 668 3.91 4.55 -7.34
CA VAL A 668 2.98 3.74 -8.14
C VAL A 668 2.91 4.27 -9.59
N GLN A 669 2.98 3.36 -10.55
CA GLN A 669 2.89 3.65 -11.97
C GLN A 669 1.94 2.65 -12.60
N GLU A 670 1.35 3.03 -13.74
CA GLU A 670 0.50 2.14 -14.50
C GLU A 670 1.27 0.92 -15.01
N LYS A 671 2.49 1.17 -15.53
CA LYS A 671 3.40 0.14 -16.04
C LYS A 671 4.83 0.40 -15.58
N TYR A 672 5.58 -0.66 -15.32
CA TYR A 672 7.01 -0.60 -14.98
C TYR A 672 7.84 -1.29 -16.04
N TYR A 673 8.73 -0.57 -16.72
CA TYR A 673 9.46 -1.11 -17.87
C TYR A 673 10.86 -1.60 -17.51
N LEU A 674 11.24 -2.79 -18.01
CA LEU A 674 12.62 -3.26 -18.09
C LEU A 674 13.05 -3.33 -19.56
N PHE A 675 14.11 -2.63 -19.93
CA PHE A 675 14.69 -2.69 -21.27
C PHE A 675 15.96 -3.55 -21.28
N VAL A 676 16.09 -4.40 -22.29
CA VAL A 676 17.27 -5.27 -22.44
C VAL A 676 18.57 -4.47 -22.57
N ASP A 677 18.55 -3.35 -23.30
CA ASP A 677 19.72 -2.51 -23.55
C ASP A 677 20.16 -1.69 -22.33
N ARG A 678 19.33 -1.65 -21.28
CA ARG A 678 19.60 -1.00 -19.99
C ARG A 678 20.00 -2.00 -18.91
N ALA A 679 19.84 -3.30 -19.17
CA ALA A 679 20.21 -4.34 -18.23
C ALA A 679 21.74 -4.44 -18.18
N ASP A 680 22.31 -4.16 -17.02
CA ASP A 680 23.73 -4.34 -16.73
C ASP A 680 23.90 -5.13 -15.42
N GLY A 681 25.14 -5.50 -15.08
CA GLY A 681 25.40 -6.25 -13.84
C GLY A 681 25.01 -5.52 -12.54
N ARG A 682 24.49 -4.28 -12.59
CA ARG A 682 24.06 -3.45 -11.45
C ARG A 682 22.58 -3.06 -11.49
N SER A 683 21.92 -3.12 -12.64
CA SER A 683 20.53 -2.72 -12.87
C SER A 683 19.84 -3.74 -13.75
N LYS A 684 18.63 -4.19 -13.38
CA LYS A 684 17.80 -5.05 -14.22
C LYS A 684 17.18 -4.34 -15.44
N GLY A 685 17.66 -3.13 -15.75
CA GLY A 685 17.15 -2.32 -16.85
C GLY A 685 15.87 -1.55 -16.54
N TYR A 686 15.54 -1.36 -15.26
CA TYR A 686 14.33 -0.64 -14.85
C TYR A 686 14.38 0.84 -15.25
N VAL A 687 13.35 1.27 -15.98
CA VAL A 687 13.08 2.66 -16.31
C VAL A 687 11.65 3.01 -15.87
N ARG A 688 11.51 4.20 -15.31
CA ARG A 688 10.24 4.71 -14.82
C ARG A 688 9.51 5.51 -15.90
N ASN A 689 8.19 5.54 -15.87
CA ASN A 689 7.41 6.49 -16.65
C ASN A 689 7.66 7.93 -16.19
N PRO A 690 7.40 8.93 -17.07
CA PRO A 690 7.22 10.30 -16.65
C PRO A 690 6.10 10.37 -15.60
N VAL A 691 6.16 11.38 -14.74
CA VAL A 691 5.09 11.62 -13.76
C VAL A 691 3.80 12.03 -14.47
N ILE A 692 2.66 11.82 -13.82
CA ILE A 692 1.39 12.36 -14.33
C ILE A 692 1.50 13.89 -14.35
N SER A 693 1.23 14.50 -15.50
CA SER A 693 1.28 15.96 -15.59
C SER A 693 0.21 16.61 -14.73
N LEU A 694 0.55 17.77 -14.19
CA LEU A 694 -0.37 18.60 -13.44
C LEU A 694 -1.38 19.24 -14.41
N GLU A 695 -2.67 19.14 -14.11
CA GLU A 695 -3.69 19.87 -14.85
C GLU A 695 -3.48 21.39 -14.68
N ILE A 696 -3.04 22.05 -15.76
CA ILE A 696 -2.70 23.47 -15.73
C ILE A 696 -3.96 24.33 -15.80
N LYS A 697 -4.30 24.98 -14.69
CA LYS A 697 -5.41 25.94 -14.60
C LYS A 697 -5.19 27.16 -15.51
N GLU A 698 -6.27 27.72 -16.04
CA GLU A 698 -6.23 28.97 -16.81
C GLU A 698 -5.61 30.15 -16.05
N SER A 699 -5.82 30.21 -14.72
CA SER A 699 -5.17 31.22 -13.87
C SER A 699 -3.64 31.10 -13.88
N TRP A 700 -3.10 29.89 -13.98
CA TRP A 700 -1.66 29.63 -14.00
C TRP A 700 -1.03 29.96 -15.35
N LYS A 701 -1.77 29.80 -16.44
CA LYS A 701 -1.29 30.17 -17.79
C LYS A 701 -0.94 31.66 -17.91
N ARG A 702 -1.57 32.52 -17.10
CA ARG A 702 -1.28 33.96 -17.04
C ARG A 702 -0.07 34.31 -16.16
N LYS A 703 0.49 33.36 -15.43
CA LYS A 703 1.62 33.60 -14.53
C LYS A 703 2.92 33.70 -15.31
N SER A 704 3.83 34.53 -14.83
CA SER A 704 5.09 34.82 -15.52
C SER A 704 5.97 33.57 -15.68
N PHE A 705 6.02 32.70 -14.66
CA PHE A 705 6.82 31.48 -14.72
C PHE A 705 6.35 30.50 -15.80
N TYR A 706 5.05 30.20 -15.84
CA TYR A 706 4.48 29.31 -16.85
C TYR A 706 4.67 29.87 -18.26
N ASN A 707 4.43 31.16 -18.46
CA ASN A 707 4.64 31.81 -19.76
C ASN A 707 6.10 31.74 -20.22
N LEU A 708 7.05 31.82 -19.29
CA LEU A 708 8.46 31.74 -19.60
C LEU A 708 8.87 30.30 -19.96
N LEU A 709 8.39 29.31 -19.22
CA LEU A 709 8.55 27.89 -19.56
C LEU A 709 7.99 27.60 -20.95
N ALA A 710 6.75 28.01 -21.23
CA ALA A 710 6.08 27.74 -22.51
C ALA A 710 6.74 28.43 -23.72
N LYS A 711 7.55 29.48 -23.51
CA LYS A 711 8.30 30.17 -24.56
C LYS A 711 9.74 29.67 -24.70
N SER A 712 10.23 28.90 -23.73
CA SER A 712 11.59 28.39 -23.73
C SER A 712 11.66 27.12 -24.58
N LYS A 713 12.79 26.92 -25.27
CA LYS A 713 13.10 25.63 -25.92
C LYS A 713 13.93 24.76 -25.00
N LYS A 714 14.76 25.37 -24.16
CA LYS A 714 15.66 24.66 -23.23
C LYS A 714 15.66 25.30 -21.85
N VAL A 715 15.35 24.51 -20.83
CA VAL A 715 15.34 24.94 -19.43
C VAL A 715 16.29 24.10 -18.59
N CYS A 716 17.03 24.73 -17.68
CA CYS A 716 17.83 24.04 -16.67
C CYS A 716 17.27 24.28 -15.27
N PHE A 717 16.84 23.20 -14.61
CA PHE A 717 16.47 23.23 -13.19
C PHE A 717 17.69 22.95 -12.32
N ILE A 718 18.02 23.92 -11.47
CA ILE A 718 19.17 23.90 -10.57
C ILE A 718 18.67 23.86 -9.14
N GLY A 719 19.15 22.91 -8.35
CA GLY A 719 18.70 22.82 -6.97
C GLY A 719 19.37 21.74 -6.15
N ASP A 720 18.79 21.50 -4.98
CA ASP A 720 19.27 20.51 -4.03
C ASP A 720 18.52 19.17 -4.15
N SER A 721 18.40 18.44 -3.04
CA SER A 721 17.71 17.16 -2.95
C SER A 721 16.23 17.19 -3.35
N ILE A 722 15.54 18.34 -3.27
CA ILE A 722 14.13 18.45 -3.70
C ILE A 722 14.03 18.54 -5.23
N THR A 723 14.99 19.20 -5.88
CA THR A 723 15.05 19.27 -7.35
C THR A 723 15.58 17.96 -7.94
N GLU A 724 16.50 17.30 -7.24
CA GLU A 724 17.05 16.01 -7.65
C GLU A 724 16.09 14.83 -7.39
N GLY A 725 15.28 14.89 -6.33
CA GLY A 725 14.42 13.80 -5.90
C GLY A 725 15.18 12.68 -5.16
N THR A 726 16.23 13.01 -4.40
CA THR A 726 17.11 11.99 -3.77
C THR A 726 16.43 11.10 -2.72
N ARG A 727 15.25 11.51 -2.23
CA ARG A 727 14.48 10.76 -1.23
C ARG A 727 13.25 10.04 -1.79
N ASN A 728 12.88 10.30 -3.04
CA ASN A 728 11.64 9.82 -3.66
C ASN A 728 11.91 9.12 -5.00
N GLY A 729 13.11 8.56 -5.22
CA GLY A 729 13.42 7.80 -6.44
C GLY A 729 13.82 8.64 -7.66
N GLY A 730 14.12 9.92 -7.47
CA GLY A 730 14.56 10.84 -8.52
C GLY A 730 13.44 11.66 -9.16
N TYR A 731 12.32 11.86 -8.45
CA TYR A 731 11.16 12.61 -8.91
C TYR A 731 11.30 14.08 -8.46
N GLY A 732 11.66 14.94 -9.40
CA GLY A 732 11.82 16.37 -9.16
C GLY A 732 10.49 17.11 -9.08
N TRP A 733 10.41 18.14 -8.23
CA TRP A 733 9.19 18.95 -8.04
C TRP A 733 8.70 19.64 -9.33
N TYR A 734 9.55 19.81 -10.34
CA TYR A 734 9.20 20.50 -11.58
C TYR A 734 8.59 19.56 -12.63
N GLU A 735 8.79 18.24 -12.50
CA GLU A 735 8.38 17.28 -13.53
C GLU A 735 6.88 17.33 -13.84
N PRO A 736 5.96 17.47 -12.86
CA PRO A 736 4.52 17.56 -13.16
C PRO A 736 4.17 18.77 -14.04
N ILE A 737 4.95 19.86 -13.99
CA ILE A 737 4.75 21.07 -14.79
C ILE A 737 5.21 20.84 -16.24
N THR A 738 6.35 20.15 -16.42
CA THR A 738 7.04 20.09 -17.70
C THR A 738 6.72 18.84 -18.53
N THR A 739 6.12 17.81 -17.94
CA THR A 739 5.94 16.50 -18.61
C THR A 739 5.18 16.59 -19.93
N ASP A 740 4.15 17.44 -20.02
CA ASP A 740 3.33 17.58 -21.24
C ASP A 740 3.82 18.69 -22.19
N MET A 741 4.97 19.32 -21.90
CA MET A 741 5.56 20.37 -22.74
C MET A 741 6.43 19.74 -23.85
N GLN A 742 5.80 19.34 -24.95
CA GLN A 742 6.42 18.55 -26.03
C GLN A 742 7.68 19.16 -26.67
N ASP A 743 7.79 20.49 -26.72
CA ASP A 743 8.90 21.21 -27.36
C ASP A 743 9.98 21.69 -26.36
N LEU A 744 9.85 21.37 -25.08
CA LEU A 744 10.75 21.84 -24.02
C LEU A 744 11.80 20.79 -23.68
N GLU A 745 13.07 21.06 -24.00
CA GLU A 745 14.21 20.31 -23.50
C GLU A 745 14.45 20.67 -22.02
N VAL A 746 14.30 19.68 -21.13
CA VAL A 746 14.49 19.86 -19.70
C VAL A 746 15.82 19.26 -19.27
N LEU A 747 16.71 20.10 -18.75
CA LEU A 747 17.94 19.70 -18.08
C LEU A 747 17.81 19.85 -16.56
N ARG A 748 18.53 18.99 -15.85
CA ARG A 748 18.62 19.02 -14.39
C ARG A 748 20.08 19.10 -13.95
N PHE A 749 20.41 20.11 -13.16
CA PHE A 749 21.71 20.27 -12.53
C PHE A 749 21.55 20.39 -11.01
N SER A 750 21.49 19.26 -10.33
CA SER A 750 21.12 19.21 -8.90
C SER A 750 21.94 18.19 -8.15
N LYS A 751 22.14 18.43 -6.84
CA LYS A 751 22.81 17.49 -5.94
C LYS A 751 22.24 17.54 -4.54
N GLY A 752 22.04 16.37 -3.92
CA GLY A 752 21.59 16.25 -2.55
C GLY A 752 22.53 16.97 -1.58
N GLY A 753 21.97 17.82 -0.73
CA GLY A 753 22.72 18.66 0.20
C GLY A 753 23.41 19.87 -0.44
N ALA A 754 23.15 20.17 -1.72
CA ALA A 754 23.69 21.37 -2.35
C ALA A 754 23.27 22.65 -1.61
N THR A 755 24.22 23.56 -1.52
CA THR A 755 24.13 24.92 -0.97
C THR A 755 24.42 25.93 -2.08
N THR A 756 24.39 27.23 -1.81
CA THR A 756 24.76 28.22 -2.85
C THR A 756 26.20 28.15 -3.33
N HIS A 757 27.14 27.61 -2.53
CA HIS A 757 28.51 27.32 -3.00
C HIS A 757 28.55 26.31 -4.14
N TYR A 758 27.51 25.47 -4.28
CA TYR A 758 27.39 24.55 -5.41
C TYR A 758 27.31 25.32 -6.75
N LEU A 759 26.67 26.50 -6.78
CA LEU A 759 26.60 27.33 -7.98
C LEU A 759 27.99 27.81 -8.41
N SER A 760 28.74 28.41 -7.48
CA SER A 760 30.09 28.93 -7.74
C SER A 760 31.06 27.82 -8.18
N LYS A 761 30.85 26.59 -7.72
CA LYS A 761 31.69 25.45 -8.09
C LYS A 761 31.47 24.95 -9.52
N TYR A 762 30.25 25.03 -10.04
CA TYR A 762 29.86 24.42 -11.31
C TYR A 762 29.33 25.43 -12.34
N GLU A 763 29.48 26.73 -12.09
CA GLU A 763 28.94 27.79 -12.95
C GLU A 763 29.36 27.66 -14.42
N THR A 764 30.60 27.25 -14.70
CA THR A 764 31.10 27.06 -16.08
C THR A 764 30.41 25.88 -16.78
N GLU A 765 30.19 24.77 -16.07
CA GLU A 765 29.51 23.59 -16.61
C GLU A 765 28.04 23.88 -16.88
N ILE A 766 27.40 24.60 -15.95
CA ILE A 766 26.01 25.04 -16.10
C ILE A 766 25.89 26.05 -17.26
N ALA A 767 26.84 26.98 -17.40
CA ALA A 767 26.85 27.94 -18.50
C ALA A 767 26.96 27.24 -19.87
N ALA A 768 27.75 26.17 -19.96
CA ALA A 768 27.92 25.39 -21.18
C ALA A 768 26.63 24.72 -21.68
N SER A 769 25.62 24.54 -20.82
CA SER A 769 24.31 24.01 -21.21
C SER A 769 23.53 24.94 -22.15
N ASN A 770 23.86 26.24 -22.16
CA ASN A 770 23.28 27.30 -23.00
C ASN A 770 21.74 27.27 -23.05
N CYS A 771 21.10 27.28 -21.89
CA CYS A 771 19.64 27.24 -21.77
C CYS A 771 18.99 28.63 -21.95
N ASP A 772 17.73 28.65 -22.39
CA ASP A 772 16.93 29.89 -22.48
C ASP A 772 16.49 30.38 -21.09
N LEU A 773 16.27 29.42 -20.18
CA LEU A 773 15.76 29.63 -18.84
C LEU A 773 16.54 28.80 -17.82
N TYR A 774 16.93 29.45 -16.72
CA TYR A 774 17.51 28.81 -15.54
C TYR A 774 16.56 29.00 -14.35
N VAL A 775 16.14 27.90 -13.74
CA VAL A 775 15.25 27.90 -12.56
C VAL A 775 16.04 27.39 -11.36
N ILE A 776 16.22 28.24 -10.34
CA ILE A 776 17.13 27.98 -9.22
C ILE A 776 16.34 27.86 -7.93
N ALA A 777 16.50 26.72 -7.23
CA ALA A 777 15.91 26.45 -5.92
C ALA A 777 16.98 25.93 -4.95
N LEU A 778 17.72 26.87 -4.33
CA LEU A 778 18.81 26.64 -3.39
C LEU A 778 18.71 27.58 -2.17
N GLY A 779 19.48 27.31 -1.11
CA GLY A 779 19.52 28.12 0.12
C GLY A 779 18.97 27.41 1.35
N THR A 780 18.13 26.39 1.18
CA THR A 780 17.58 25.64 2.32
C THR A 780 18.66 24.96 3.14
N ASN A 781 19.66 24.35 2.49
CA ASN A 781 20.75 23.69 3.20
C ASN A 781 21.77 24.68 3.77
N ASP A 782 21.95 25.87 3.17
CA ASP A 782 22.74 26.95 3.76
C ASP A 782 22.19 27.34 5.14
N VAL A 783 20.86 27.40 5.28
CA VAL A 783 20.17 27.66 6.55
C VAL A 783 20.14 26.44 7.48
N ARG A 784 19.89 25.22 6.96
CA ARG A 784 19.75 24.01 7.79
C ARG A 784 21.08 23.56 8.38
N TYR A 785 22.14 23.50 7.56
CA TYR A 785 23.40 22.89 7.95
C TYR A 785 24.30 23.87 8.71
N ARG A 786 24.25 25.17 8.40
CA ARG A 786 25.05 26.22 9.05
C ARG A 786 26.52 25.83 9.20
N ASP A 787 27.07 25.16 8.21
CA ASP A 787 28.47 24.76 8.18
C ASP A 787 29.27 25.86 7.47
N PRO A 788 30.15 26.60 8.16
CA PRO A 788 30.88 27.73 7.56
C PRO A 788 31.83 27.31 6.42
N VAL A 789 32.11 26.01 6.25
CA VAL A 789 32.94 25.51 5.13
C VAL A 789 32.12 25.29 3.87
N GLN A 790 30.83 24.98 4.00
CA GLN A 790 29.99 24.51 2.90
C GLN A 790 28.76 25.38 2.63
N CYS A 791 28.41 26.27 3.56
CA CYS A 791 27.20 27.07 3.53
C CYS A 791 27.54 28.55 3.46
N ALA A 792 26.75 29.32 2.72
CA ALA A 792 26.69 30.75 2.96
C ALA A 792 26.06 31.00 4.33
N VAL A 793 26.86 31.45 5.31
CA VAL A 793 26.37 31.63 6.69
C VAL A 793 25.75 33.01 6.91
N THR A 794 25.91 33.95 5.97
CA THR A 794 25.20 35.24 5.97
C THR A 794 24.39 35.44 4.68
N THR A 795 23.40 36.33 4.74
CA THR A 795 22.60 36.68 3.56
C THR A 795 23.44 37.42 2.51
N GLU A 796 24.45 38.18 2.92
CA GLU A 796 25.38 38.83 1.98
C GLU A 796 26.18 37.82 1.17
N GLU A 797 26.77 36.82 1.83
CA GLU A 797 27.51 35.75 1.15
C GLU A 797 26.60 34.97 0.20
N TYR A 798 25.39 34.66 0.66
CA TYR A 798 24.36 33.97 -0.12
C TYR A 798 24.03 34.73 -1.42
N ILE A 799 23.86 36.05 -1.36
CA ILE A 799 23.58 36.89 -2.54
C ILE A 799 24.83 37.06 -3.42
N ILE A 800 26.04 37.12 -2.86
CA ILE A 800 27.28 37.18 -3.64
C ILE A 800 27.41 35.93 -4.54
N ASN A 801 27.19 34.74 -3.98
CA ASN A 801 27.27 33.49 -4.75
C ASN A 801 26.27 33.48 -5.91
N ILE A 802 25.06 34.00 -5.67
CA ILE A 802 24.00 34.09 -6.68
C ILE A 802 24.37 35.09 -7.80
N GLU A 803 24.86 36.29 -7.45
CA GLU A 803 25.25 37.30 -8.44
C GLU A 803 26.42 36.83 -9.30
N GLN A 804 27.41 36.15 -8.71
CA GLN A 804 28.53 35.55 -9.43
C GLN A 804 28.02 34.55 -10.48
N PHE A 805 27.16 33.63 -10.05
CA PHE A 805 26.54 32.65 -10.93
C PHE A 805 25.76 33.31 -12.08
N VAL A 806 24.85 34.24 -11.79
CA VAL A 806 24.05 34.95 -12.81
C VAL A 806 24.95 35.68 -13.81
N SER A 807 26.02 36.31 -13.33
CA SER A 807 26.99 37.00 -14.17
C SER A 807 27.76 36.02 -15.08
N SER A 808 28.15 34.87 -14.54
CA SER A 808 28.83 33.80 -15.28
C SER A 808 27.96 33.27 -16.42
N ILE A 809 26.69 32.95 -16.16
CA ILE A 809 25.74 32.54 -17.20
C ILE A 809 25.54 33.64 -18.27
N ARG A 810 25.32 34.89 -17.85
CA ARG A 810 25.10 36.02 -18.78
C ARG A 810 26.33 36.36 -19.62
N SER A 811 27.53 35.98 -19.18
CA SER A 811 28.76 36.12 -19.97
C SER A 811 28.74 35.24 -21.23
N VAL A 812 28.06 34.08 -21.15
CA VAL A 812 27.90 33.12 -22.26
C VAL A 812 26.61 33.38 -23.03
N ASN A 813 25.47 33.52 -22.33
CA ASN A 813 24.15 33.77 -22.92
C ASN A 813 23.51 35.04 -22.32
N LYS A 814 23.66 36.17 -23.03
CA LYS A 814 23.10 37.46 -22.59
C LYS A 814 21.57 37.49 -22.53
N SER A 815 20.90 36.62 -23.29
CA SER A 815 19.43 36.48 -23.32
C SER A 815 18.87 35.48 -22.32
N ALA A 816 19.72 34.83 -21.51
CA ALA A 816 19.29 33.88 -20.51
C ALA A 816 18.33 34.53 -19.49
N ASN A 817 17.20 33.88 -19.27
CA ASN A 817 16.23 34.27 -18.27
C ASN A 817 16.46 33.47 -16.98
N PHE A 818 16.08 34.06 -15.84
CA PHE A 818 16.26 33.47 -14.52
C PHE A 818 14.96 33.49 -13.74
N VAL A 819 14.74 32.43 -12.96
CA VAL A 819 13.67 32.33 -11.96
C VAL A 819 14.29 31.79 -10.68
N PHE A 820 14.11 32.49 -9.57
CA PHE A 820 14.53 32.02 -8.26
C PHE A 820 13.33 31.61 -7.42
N ILE A 821 13.41 30.39 -6.89
CA ILE A 821 12.48 29.88 -5.89
C ILE A 821 13.08 30.17 -4.51
N ALA A 822 12.25 30.66 -3.59
CA ALA A 822 12.63 30.85 -2.20
C ALA A 822 13.22 29.56 -1.61
N PRO A 823 14.18 29.65 -0.67
CA PRO A 823 14.60 28.49 0.12
C PRO A 823 13.38 27.74 0.67
N TRP A 824 13.27 26.46 0.32
CA TRP A 824 12.18 25.58 0.74
C TRP A 824 12.00 25.54 2.25
N THR A 825 10.75 25.58 2.67
CA THR A 825 10.31 25.39 4.05
C THR A 825 10.42 23.93 4.50
N THR A 826 10.42 23.70 5.81
CA THR A 826 10.44 22.35 6.41
C THR A 826 9.23 22.18 7.32
N ASP A 827 8.95 20.94 7.73
CA ASP A 827 8.04 20.70 8.84
C ASP A 827 8.65 21.17 10.19
N ASN A 828 7.89 21.00 11.27
CA ASN A 828 8.28 21.44 12.61
C ASN A 828 9.43 20.62 13.25
N TYR A 829 9.75 19.45 12.70
CA TYR A 829 10.56 18.42 13.35
C TYR A 829 11.82 18.04 12.57
N ASP A 830 12.21 18.81 11.55
CA ASP A 830 13.43 18.53 10.77
C ASP A 830 14.67 18.35 11.67
N PRO A 831 15.18 17.11 11.79
CA PRO A 831 16.25 16.74 12.72
C PRO A 831 17.64 17.04 12.17
N VAL A 832 17.74 17.44 10.89
CA VAL A 832 19.01 17.75 10.23
C VAL A 832 19.42 19.20 10.49
N SER A 833 18.47 20.06 10.79
CA SER A 833 18.70 21.48 11.11
C SER A 833 19.49 21.64 12.41
N LYS A 834 20.56 22.46 12.38
CA LYS A 834 21.27 22.89 13.61
C LYS A 834 20.50 23.94 14.41
N LEU A 835 19.52 24.60 13.79
CA LEU A 835 18.69 25.64 14.40
C LEU A 835 17.42 25.04 14.98
N ASN A 836 16.90 25.62 16.06
CA ASN A 836 15.58 25.27 16.55
C ASN A 836 14.49 25.76 15.59
N LYS A 837 13.25 25.30 15.79
CA LYS A 837 12.12 25.61 14.91
C LYS A 837 11.98 27.12 14.63
N THR A 838 11.90 27.93 15.69
CA THR A 838 11.64 29.38 15.58
C THR A 838 12.79 30.09 14.86
N GLU A 839 14.03 29.77 15.24
CA GLU A 839 15.23 30.33 14.61
C GLU A 839 15.34 29.95 13.14
N ARG A 840 15.08 28.68 12.81
CA ARG A 840 15.10 28.18 11.43
C ARG A 840 14.11 28.94 10.56
N PHE A 841 12.85 29.08 11.00
CA PHE A 841 11.83 29.79 10.22
C PHE A 841 12.17 31.27 10.03
N ALA A 842 12.65 31.94 11.09
CA ALA A 842 13.09 33.33 10.99
C ALA A 842 14.24 33.49 9.99
N MET A 843 15.21 32.58 10.01
CA MET A 843 16.37 32.63 9.11
C MET A 843 16.03 32.27 7.66
N LEU A 844 15.16 31.28 7.43
CA LEU A 844 14.62 31.00 6.10
C LEU A 844 13.90 32.22 5.52
N GLN A 845 13.14 32.94 6.36
CA GLN A 845 12.47 34.18 5.96
C GLN A 845 13.48 35.29 5.62
N GLU A 846 14.55 35.45 6.42
CA GLU A 846 15.60 36.44 6.18
C GLU A 846 16.31 36.20 4.84
N TYR A 847 16.69 34.94 4.54
CA TYR A 847 17.31 34.57 3.27
C TYR A 847 16.35 34.76 2.09
N SER A 848 15.07 34.43 2.29
CA SER A 848 14.01 34.63 1.30
C SER A 848 13.83 36.10 0.94
N GLN A 849 13.80 36.98 1.96
CA GLN A 849 13.70 38.44 1.75
C GLN A 849 14.92 39.03 1.07
N ALA A 850 16.13 38.57 1.41
CA ALA A 850 17.35 38.98 0.73
C ALA A 850 17.32 38.57 -0.76
N LEU A 851 16.87 37.35 -1.06
CA LEU A 851 16.73 36.86 -2.43
C LEU A 851 15.69 37.65 -3.22
N GLU A 852 14.53 37.92 -2.62
CA GLU A 852 13.48 38.72 -3.23
C GLU A 852 13.98 40.12 -3.57
N ALA A 853 14.66 40.78 -2.63
CA ALA A 853 15.24 42.11 -2.86
C ALA A 853 16.24 42.10 -4.03
N TYR A 854 17.14 41.11 -4.06
CA TYR A 854 18.07 40.92 -5.18
C TYR A 854 17.34 40.73 -6.51
N CYS A 855 16.37 39.82 -6.59
CA CYS A 855 15.62 39.55 -7.81
C CYS A 855 14.87 40.78 -8.32
N ASN A 856 14.22 41.51 -7.42
CA ASN A 856 13.54 42.77 -7.73
C ASN A 856 14.50 43.82 -8.30
N SER A 857 15.73 43.89 -7.81
CA SER A 857 16.74 44.84 -8.31
C SER A 857 17.30 44.50 -9.70
N LYS A 858 17.17 43.24 -10.12
CA LYS A 858 17.66 42.72 -11.40
C LYS A 858 16.54 42.40 -12.39
N GLU A 859 15.29 42.72 -12.04
CA GLU A 859 14.09 42.38 -12.82
C GLU A 859 13.97 40.88 -13.11
N ILE A 860 14.37 40.06 -12.13
CA ILE A 860 14.31 38.60 -12.17
C ILE A 860 13.05 38.12 -11.43
N ILE A 861 12.43 37.04 -11.91
CA ILE A 861 11.25 36.46 -11.27
C ILE A 861 11.67 35.77 -9.96
N TYR A 862 11.06 36.19 -8.86
CA TYR A 862 11.12 35.53 -7.56
C TYR A 862 9.78 34.86 -7.25
N ILE A 863 9.83 33.65 -6.67
CA ILE A 863 8.63 32.88 -6.30
C ILE A 863 8.83 32.32 -4.89
N ASP A 864 7.89 32.62 -3.99
CA ASP A 864 7.84 32.01 -2.66
C ASP A 864 6.63 31.07 -2.51
N PRO A 865 6.80 29.75 -2.72
CA PRO A 865 5.71 28.78 -2.58
C PRO A 865 5.46 28.39 -1.11
N ASN A 866 6.30 28.83 -0.16
CA ASN A 866 6.36 28.23 1.17
C ASN A 866 5.09 28.41 1.98
N ARG A 867 4.38 29.53 1.82
CA ARG A 867 3.10 29.75 2.51
C ARG A 867 2.07 28.67 2.16
N ILE A 868 1.89 28.41 0.86
CA ILE A 868 0.92 27.44 0.34
C ILE A 868 1.27 26.03 0.81
N ILE A 869 2.56 25.70 0.73
CA ILE A 869 3.10 24.41 1.18
C ILE A 869 2.88 24.25 2.70
N TYR A 870 3.23 25.25 3.49
CA TYR A 870 3.13 25.20 4.95
C TYR A 870 1.67 25.11 5.44
N GLU A 871 0.74 25.79 4.78
CA GLU A 871 -0.70 25.65 5.04
C GLU A 871 -1.18 24.20 4.88
N LYS A 872 -0.59 23.41 3.97
CA LYS A 872 -0.86 21.96 3.86
C LYS A 872 -0.15 21.15 4.94
N TYR A 873 1.06 21.50 5.33
CA TYR A 873 1.77 20.80 6.41
C TYR A 873 1.11 20.95 7.78
N GLN A 874 0.38 22.06 8.00
CA GLN A 874 -0.43 22.24 9.21
C GLN A 874 -1.63 21.29 9.30
N THR A 875 -1.92 20.54 8.23
CA THR A 875 -2.94 19.49 8.28
C THR A 875 -2.46 18.29 9.10
N ARG A 876 -3.43 17.46 9.51
CA ARG A 876 -3.31 16.39 10.50
C ARG A 876 -2.31 15.26 10.15
N ASN A 877 -1.72 15.24 8.96
CA ASN A 877 -0.72 14.23 8.53
C ASN A 877 0.20 14.74 7.38
N PRO A 878 1.33 15.39 7.68
CA PRO A 878 2.26 15.89 6.65
C PRO A 878 2.87 14.76 5.79
N ARG A 879 2.88 13.51 6.28
CA ARG A 879 3.36 12.34 5.50
C ARG A 879 2.52 12.03 4.28
N LYS A 880 1.33 12.64 4.14
CA LYS A 880 0.58 12.60 2.89
C LYS A 880 1.37 13.22 1.74
N TRP A 881 2.18 14.25 2.00
CA TRP A 881 2.96 14.96 0.98
C TRP A 881 4.47 14.72 1.12
N LEU A 882 4.97 14.40 2.31
CA LEU A 882 6.40 14.28 2.56
C LEU A 882 6.84 12.85 2.87
N VAL A 883 8.00 12.48 2.34
CA VAL A 883 8.70 11.25 2.72
C VAL A 883 9.37 11.41 4.09
N ASP A 884 9.88 12.61 4.36
CA ASP A 884 10.48 13.00 5.63
C ASP A 884 10.01 14.40 6.04
N HIS A 885 10.88 15.20 6.65
CA HIS A 885 10.54 16.52 7.18
C HIS A 885 10.57 17.64 6.13
N ILE A 886 11.03 17.36 4.92
CA ILE A 886 11.23 18.38 3.87
C ILE A 886 10.99 17.85 2.46
N HIS A 887 11.32 16.59 2.16
CA HIS A 887 11.30 16.08 0.80
C HIS A 887 9.88 15.63 0.40
N PRO A 888 9.36 16.09 -0.76
CA PRO A 888 8.09 15.62 -1.29
C PRO A 888 8.16 14.15 -1.66
N ASN A 889 7.08 13.42 -1.41
CA ASN A 889 6.88 12.08 -1.96
C ASN A 889 6.60 12.15 -3.47
N ALA A 890 6.75 11.04 -4.18
CA ALA A 890 6.69 10.99 -5.65
C ALA A 890 5.27 11.14 -6.24
N LEU A 891 4.26 11.34 -5.39
CA LEU A 891 2.85 11.43 -5.77
C LEU A 891 2.24 12.79 -5.40
N ASP A 892 1.53 12.86 -4.27
CA ASP A 892 0.88 14.08 -3.78
C ASP A 892 1.88 15.20 -3.48
N GLY A 893 3.08 14.85 -3.04
CA GLY A 893 4.14 15.76 -2.63
C GLY A 893 4.66 16.61 -3.77
N ILE A 894 5.15 15.99 -4.84
CA ILE A 894 5.66 16.72 -6.00
C ILE A 894 4.57 17.60 -6.60
N ASN A 895 3.32 17.11 -6.69
CA ASN A 895 2.19 17.88 -7.20
C ASN A 895 1.87 19.11 -6.33
N LEU A 896 1.96 18.99 -5.01
CA LEU A 896 1.83 20.13 -4.10
C LEU A 896 2.92 21.18 -4.37
N PHE A 897 4.17 20.76 -4.50
CA PHE A 897 5.28 21.68 -4.73
C PHE A 897 5.16 22.36 -6.10
N SER A 898 4.85 21.59 -7.16
CA SER A 898 4.64 22.11 -8.51
C SER A 898 3.53 23.17 -8.53
N SER A 899 2.37 22.83 -7.98
CA SER A 899 1.19 23.71 -7.98
C SER A 899 1.41 24.94 -7.10
N ALA A 900 2.10 24.82 -5.96
CA ALA A 900 2.45 25.95 -5.12
C ALA A 900 3.38 26.93 -5.82
N VAL A 901 4.37 26.46 -6.60
CA VAL A 901 5.24 27.33 -7.41
C VAL A 901 4.46 28.06 -8.50
N LEU A 902 3.56 27.38 -9.21
CA LEU A 902 2.71 28.03 -10.22
C LEU A 902 1.75 29.06 -9.61
N GLU A 903 1.12 28.72 -8.49
CA GLU A 903 0.17 29.60 -7.79
C GLU A 903 0.86 30.86 -7.22
N ALA A 904 2.02 30.68 -6.58
CA ALA A 904 2.81 31.76 -6.00
C ALA A 904 3.53 32.63 -7.05
N SER A 905 3.65 32.16 -8.30
CA SER A 905 4.27 32.93 -9.37
C SER A 905 3.52 34.26 -9.60
N PRO A 906 4.21 35.39 -9.85
CA PRO A 906 3.56 36.66 -10.13
C PRO A 906 3.00 36.71 -11.56
N GLU A 907 1.90 37.44 -11.79
CA GLU A 907 1.32 37.63 -13.13
C GLU A 907 2.17 38.54 -14.04
N LYS A 908 2.83 39.55 -13.47
CA LYS A 908 3.74 40.46 -14.18
C LYS A 908 5.04 40.60 -13.39
N LEU A 909 6.13 40.92 -14.09
CA LEU A 909 7.38 41.34 -13.44
C LEU A 909 7.09 42.55 -12.53
N PRO A 910 7.60 42.57 -11.30
CA PRO A 910 7.33 43.67 -10.38
C PRO A 910 7.87 45.00 -10.96
N PHE A 911 6.99 45.99 -11.14
CA PHE A 911 7.37 47.36 -11.49
C PHE A 911 7.93 48.07 -10.26
N LYS A 912 9.04 48.82 -10.46
CA LYS A 912 9.82 49.61 -9.47
C LYS A 912 9.05 50.18 -8.28
N LYS A 913 9.56 49.91 -7.06
CA LYS A 913 10.01 50.92 -6.08
C LYS A 913 10.65 50.26 -4.84
N ASN A 914 11.98 50.15 -4.82
CA ASN A 914 12.81 50.64 -3.70
C ASN A 914 14.29 50.61 -4.09
N PRO A 915 15.07 51.68 -3.83
CA PRO A 915 16.48 51.69 -4.17
C PRO A 915 17.25 50.81 -3.17
N ILE A 916 17.89 49.75 -3.65
CA ILE A 916 19.03 49.13 -2.97
C ILE A 916 20.20 50.12 -3.01
N SER A 917 20.17 51.13 -2.14
CA SER A 917 21.28 52.09 -2.00
C SER A 917 22.20 51.76 -0.82
N LYS A 918 21.84 50.82 0.06
CA LYS A 918 22.65 50.47 1.24
C LYS A 918 23.48 49.20 1.12
N VAL A 919 23.07 48.20 0.34
CA VAL A 919 23.81 46.92 0.21
C VAL A 919 24.84 46.99 -0.92
N LEU A 920 24.51 47.59 -2.07
CA LEU A 920 25.41 47.62 -3.23
C LEU A 920 26.56 48.65 -3.12
N LYS A 921 26.43 49.71 -2.30
CA LYS A 921 27.48 50.75 -2.14
C LYS A 921 28.68 50.32 -1.30
N LYS A 922 28.67 49.12 -0.71
CA LYS A 922 29.80 48.60 0.09
C LYS A 922 30.57 47.44 -0.56
N VAL A 923 30.12 46.94 -1.72
CA VAL A 923 30.49 45.58 -2.17
C VAL A 923 31.20 45.55 -3.53
N LEU A 924 31.45 46.68 -4.18
CA LEU A 924 32.29 46.72 -5.39
C LEU A 924 33.31 47.87 -5.31
N PRO A 925 34.62 47.59 -5.46
CA PRO A 925 35.56 48.58 -5.99
C PRO A 925 35.19 48.98 -7.42
#